data_AF-A0A2L2TL32-F1
#
_entry.id   AF-A0A2L2TL32-F1
#
_cell.length_a   1.000
_cell.length_b   1.000
_cell.length_c   1.000
_cell.angle_alpha   90.00
_cell.angle_beta   90.00
_cell.angle_gamma   90.00
#
_symmetry.space_group_name_H-M   'P 1'
#
loop_
_entity.id
_entity.type
_entity.pdbx_description
1 polymer ?
#
loop_
_entity_poly.entity_id
_entity_poly.type
_entity_poly.pdbx_seq_one_letter_code
_entity_poly.pdbx_strand_id
1 'polypeptide(L)'
;MAETSALLHSSSGLTHPVPSLNTFRPRMGQTFKLTVMVQPLYPDFQFHVEQHALILLADLKHFEKGHALSVELGPRGLGRNLDRASPFCKHYMHHIDPDNLKSETWKHAEDKLPTVQLPLTRERIREESWEEIWRSMYYNQRFKTDPDLPIVVRNRAEERICFERDGHACMLTGKKGDLTLFWFIPPTWNNNVDGNNVTGNLYFSGHILADVDLMDDILSVTELGKSHKAWNMICVDRTLYRFLSTGWCAFKFQGTTRRHDGKFDVLLRFYWMPQLTARFNKPTNNFDMENIIREFKAFVQSDCPQPPHYPKESPAPESGYLIRLVMTQEEGRKTESAVKVHWACVVYTALCGGAGRSQFLTGMDQSDGSLVPRDNEFEEAKERLELKHRVAEMGWKKAYRETRNRIKDTFKRAESDYPLHSSICKNDLSSLQEVLGSHEASFLLSTGDGCWGTPLHVAVYLDKIEAVNILLQSGVDVAAGSSEHEHRLSPLALTARLGNQRLLWRLWQHLHSQTVVKEKNVNSCLFEASINGQITVLHALLTWKEWTTEAKNEALFWAAQSWKAYSVELLTTELSFCQDVLDKALHHAVDFRPLIRDDFKLDYNGDDYLQQQLLIAHLVDVGADPNAIINGQPPIITAARSISLVGALKVLLDKGANPDATDCRGKSALHFLGSPTALNRSGPVVRLNETAIRILLSHNVSVSLGDNESGANPLHAVAFGSNLNTVQLYLSSCPSDERSQVLRSKNNFGETLLHYAAAGAKRDIVEFLLSQGLDVNSINTNSWTPLHCALTPARQGPQLNGFSKSTSEALGIAKILLFHGADPRAVTAEGWTPLHCLSLFAGRKKENAELAQFVDNMIHRGVDIHARATFLFWNELGDVEPKYYCWGHEVQESIRDPESSGAIVRFGYNPLHFAAAHGSISMAKALLEHGADPLCKDARGNTAIKIAANSLLLDDCPSVRQAMVKLLAEAADLYLS
;
A
#
# COMPACT_ATOMS: atom_id res chain seq x y z
N MET A 1 -14.93 -55.66 -15.11
CA MET A 1 -16.02 -54.83 -14.51
C MET A 1 -15.74 -54.46 -13.06
N ALA A 2 -15.16 -55.34 -12.23
CA ALA A 2 -14.79 -54.99 -10.83
C ALA A 2 -13.62 -53.98 -10.72
N GLU A 3 -12.59 -54.06 -11.57
CA GLU A 3 -11.43 -53.14 -11.54
C GLU A 3 -11.75 -51.74 -12.09
N THR A 4 -12.68 -51.63 -13.04
CA THR A 4 -13.13 -50.36 -13.63
C THR A 4 -14.01 -49.56 -12.68
N SER A 5 -14.76 -50.26 -11.81
CA SER A 5 -15.58 -49.68 -10.76
C SER A 5 -14.72 -49.06 -9.63
N ALA A 6 -13.60 -49.67 -9.29
CA ALA A 6 -12.67 -49.15 -8.27
C ALA A 6 -11.96 -47.85 -8.71
N LEU A 7 -11.68 -47.67 -10.00
CA LEU A 7 -11.11 -46.43 -10.57
C LEU A 7 -12.13 -45.29 -10.72
N LEU A 8 -13.42 -45.61 -10.80
CA LEU A 8 -14.54 -44.65 -10.86
C LEU A 8 -15.07 -44.26 -9.47
N HIS A 9 -14.85 -45.09 -8.45
CA HIS A 9 -15.37 -44.89 -7.08
C HIS A 9 -14.33 -44.49 -6.03
N SER A 10 -13.14 -44.00 -6.39
CA SER A 10 -12.30 -43.29 -5.41
C SER A 10 -12.88 -41.90 -5.11
N SER A 11 -14.00 -41.87 -4.40
CA SER A 11 -14.69 -40.67 -3.90
C SER A 11 -13.97 -40.07 -2.69
N SER A 12 -12.66 -39.84 -2.79
CA SER A 12 -11.84 -39.28 -1.71
C SER A 12 -10.87 -38.22 -2.24
N GLY A 13 -11.41 -37.02 -2.50
CA GLY A 13 -10.63 -35.80 -2.79
C GLY A 13 -9.92 -35.79 -4.15
N LEU A 14 -9.81 -34.60 -4.76
CA LEU A 14 -8.91 -34.38 -5.88
C LEU A 14 -7.49 -34.83 -5.49
N THR A 15 -6.98 -35.89 -6.14
CA THR A 15 -5.61 -36.35 -5.90
C THR A 15 -4.63 -35.24 -6.29
N HIS A 16 -3.73 -34.91 -5.36
CA HIS A 16 -2.86 -33.74 -5.46
C HIS A 16 -2.03 -33.78 -6.77
N PRO A 17 -1.98 -32.68 -7.54
CA PRO A 17 -1.28 -32.64 -8.83
C PRO A 17 0.25 -32.67 -8.70
N VAL A 18 0.79 -32.19 -7.57
CA VAL A 18 2.19 -32.30 -7.11
C VAL A 18 2.29 -33.44 -6.07
N PRO A 19 3.45 -33.99 -5.70
CA PRO A 19 3.50 -35.14 -4.78
C PRO A 19 2.78 -34.89 -3.45
N SER A 20 2.08 -35.91 -2.92
CA SER A 20 1.25 -35.81 -1.71
C SER A 20 2.06 -35.34 -0.50
N LEU A 21 1.39 -34.85 0.56
CA LEU A 21 2.01 -34.37 1.81
C LEU A 21 3.13 -35.29 2.37
N ASN A 22 3.02 -36.60 2.14
CA ASN A 22 3.97 -37.62 2.60
C ASN A 22 5.32 -37.61 1.85
N THR A 23 5.32 -37.19 0.58
CA THR A 23 6.53 -37.07 -0.25
C THR A 23 7.04 -35.64 -0.34
N PHE A 24 6.18 -34.67 -0.01
CA PHE A 24 6.46 -33.24 -0.03
C PHE A 24 7.55 -32.81 0.98
N ARG A 25 7.44 -33.19 2.25
CA ARG A 25 8.46 -32.85 3.28
C ARG A 25 9.85 -33.43 2.94
N PRO A 26 9.97 -34.71 2.53
CA PRO A 26 11.23 -35.26 2.05
C PRO A 26 11.85 -34.47 0.88
N ARG A 27 11.04 -34.02 -0.08
CA ARG A 27 11.48 -33.23 -1.24
C ARG A 27 12.02 -31.85 -0.84
N MET A 28 11.34 -31.16 0.08
CA MET A 28 11.86 -29.91 0.67
C MET A 28 13.15 -30.13 1.48
N GLY A 29 13.25 -31.28 2.16
CA GLY A 29 14.47 -31.68 2.85
C GLY A 29 15.67 -31.88 1.91
N GLN A 30 15.45 -32.26 0.65
CA GLN A 30 16.52 -32.35 -0.34
C GLN A 30 17.06 -30.97 -0.71
N THR A 31 16.20 -29.97 -0.89
CA THR A 31 16.63 -28.59 -1.11
C THR A 31 17.57 -28.12 0.00
N PHE A 32 17.20 -28.34 1.26
CA PHE A 32 18.03 -27.96 2.41
C PHE A 32 19.40 -28.67 2.40
N LYS A 33 19.42 -29.98 2.12
CA LYS A 33 20.67 -30.74 2.01
C LYS A 33 21.57 -30.18 0.91
N LEU A 34 21.00 -29.87 -0.25
CA LEU A 34 21.74 -29.32 -1.39
C LEU A 34 22.29 -27.93 -1.04
N THR A 35 21.49 -27.05 -0.43
CA THR A 35 21.93 -25.71 0.00
C THR A 35 23.09 -25.80 0.98
N VAL A 36 22.97 -26.60 2.04
CA VAL A 36 24.03 -26.77 3.06
C VAL A 36 25.34 -27.32 2.47
N MET A 37 25.26 -28.19 1.45
CA MET A 37 26.45 -28.72 0.78
C MET A 37 27.11 -27.72 -0.17
N VAL A 38 26.33 -26.84 -0.79
CA VAL A 38 26.82 -25.88 -1.80
C VAL A 38 27.30 -24.57 -1.17
N GLN A 39 26.63 -24.07 -0.14
CA GLN A 39 26.91 -22.78 0.51
C GLN A 39 28.38 -22.60 0.93
N PRO A 40 29.08 -23.63 1.50
CA PRO A 40 30.48 -23.49 1.89
C PRO A 40 31.43 -23.27 0.70
N LEU A 41 31.07 -23.74 -0.49
CA LEU A 41 31.86 -23.61 -1.71
C LEU A 41 31.51 -22.36 -2.51
N TYR A 42 30.27 -21.89 -2.38
CA TYR A 42 29.73 -20.72 -3.06
C TYR A 42 28.84 -19.96 -2.08
N PRO A 43 29.40 -19.01 -1.30
CA PRO A 43 28.67 -18.31 -0.24
C PRO A 43 27.42 -17.58 -0.72
N ASP A 44 27.44 -17.10 -1.97
CA ASP A 44 26.35 -16.36 -2.61
C ASP A 44 25.35 -17.25 -3.37
N PHE A 45 25.53 -18.58 -3.35
CA PHE A 45 24.64 -19.48 -4.05
C PHE A 45 23.25 -19.48 -3.43
N GLN A 46 22.23 -19.25 -4.26
CA GLN A 46 20.82 -19.32 -3.88
C GLN A 46 20.05 -20.03 -4.99
N PHE A 47 19.08 -20.86 -4.61
CA PHE A 47 18.23 -21.53 -5.57
C PHE A 47 17.16 -20.56 -6.09
N HIS A 48 16.98 -20.55 -7.41
CA HIS A 48 15.86 -19.85 -8.05
C HIS A 48 14.58 -20.69 -8.02
N VAL A 49 13.43 -20.07 -8.28
CA VAL A 49 12.12 -20.74 -8.26
C VAL A 49 12.06 -21.91 -9.25
N GLU A 50 12.61 -21.73 -10.45
CA GLU A 50 12.69 -22.76 -11.48
C GLU A 50 13.40 -24.05 -11.02
N GLN A 51 14.47 -23.90 -10.24
CA GLN A 51 15.26 -25.02 -9.74
C GLN A 51 14.49 -25.74 -8.64
N HIS A 52 13.80 -25.00 -7.77
CA HIS A 52 12.90 -25.57 -6.78
C HIS A 52 11.69 -26.27 -7.41
N ALA A 53 11.09 -25.71 -8.45
CA ALA A 53 9.98 -26.32 -9.18
C ALA A 53 10.40 -27.68 -9.78
N LEU A 54 11.61 -27.76 -10.34
CA LEU A 54 12.18 -29.03 -10.80
C LEU A 54 12.36 -30.04 -9.65
N ILE A 55 12.88 -29.61 -8.49
CA ILE A 55 13.06 -30.49 -7.32
C ILE A 55 11.73 -31.03 -6.81
N LEU A 56 10.67 -30.23 -6.88
CA LEU A 56 9.33 -30.65 -6.48
C LEU A 56 8.71 -31.67 -7.45
N LEU A 57 9.05 -31.60 -8.74
CA LEU A 57 8.45 -32.44 -9.78
C LEU A 57 9.25 -33.72 -10.10
N ALA A 58 10.58 -33.66 -10.12
CA ALA A 58 11.44 -34.78 -10.50
C ALA A 58 11.26 -35.99 -9.57
N ASP A 59 11.31 -37.21 -10.07
CA ASP A 59 11.25 -38.39 -9.19
C ASP A 59 12.41 -38.40 -8.16
N LEU A 60 12.14 -38.89 -6.94
CA LEU A 60 13.13 -38.96 -5.87
C LEU A 60 14.36 -39.80 -6.26
N LYS A 61 14.20 -40.81 -7.14
CA LYS A 61 15.30 -41.64 -7.65
C LYS A 61 16.40 -40.81 -8.32
N HIS A 62 16.07 -39.66 -8.93
CA HIS A 62 17.07 -38.82 -9.61
C HIS A 62 18.05 -38.13 -8.65
N PHE A 63 17.73 -38.08 -7.35
CA PHE A 63 18.58 -37.52 -6.30
C PHE A 63 19.47 -38.58 -5.63
N GLU A 64 19.30 -39.86 -5.97
CA GLU A 64 20.10 -40.95 -5.42
C GLU A 64 21.53 -40.94 -5.97
N LYS A 65 22.41 -41.71 -5.32
CA LYS A 65 23.82 -41.81 -5.69
C LYS A 65 23.97 -42.30 -7.13
N GLY A 66 24.78 -41.61 -7.93
CA GLY A 66 25.03 -41.95 -9.35
C GLY A 66 24.03 -41.38 -10.36
N HIS A 67 22.99 -40.66 -9.92
CA HIS A 67 21.98 -40.06 -10.80
C HIS A 67 22.21 -38.56 -11.08
N ALA A 68 21.45 -38.03 -12.04
CA ALA A 68 21.63 -36.71 -12.64
C ALA A 68 21.41 -35.50 -11.70
N LEU A 69 20.68 -35.66 -10.60
CA LEU A 69 20.47 -34.61 -9.59
C LEU A 69 21.13 -34.98 -8.24
N SER A 70 22.08 -35.92 -8.27
CA SER A 70 22.80 -36.37 -7.08
C SER A 70 23.72 -35.30 -6.51
N VAL A 71 23.83 -35.26 -5.19
CA VAL A 71 24.76 -34.40 -4.44
C VAL A 71 26.24 -34.66 -4.78
N GLU A 72 26.57 -35.85 -5.30
CA GLU A 72 27.96 -36.24 -5.63
C GLU A 72 28.53 -35.51 -6.86
N LEU A 73 27.68 -34.93 -7.71
CA LEU A 73 28.10 -34.16 -8.89
C LEU A 73 28.84 -32.85 -8.54
N GLY A 74 28.79 -32.45 -7.27
CA GLY A 74 29.28 -31.16 -6.79
C GLY A 74 28.42 -29.98 -7.26
N PRO A 75 28.61 -28.78 -6.67
CA PRO A 75 27.72 -27.64 -6.91
C PRO A 75 27.59 -27.22 -8.38
N ARG A 76 28.71 -27.19 -9.11
CA ARG A 76 28.72 -26.78 -10.53
C ARG A 76 28.00 -27.78 -11.43
N GLY A 77 28.16 -29.07 -11.18
CA GLY A 77 27.49 -30.13 -11.95
C GLY A 77 25.99 -30.16 -11.67
N LEU A 78 25.62 -30.02 -10.40
CA LEU A 78 24.23 -29.95 -9.97
C LEU A 78 23.50 -28.71 -10.51
N GLY A 79 24.09 -27.51 -10.36
CA GLY A 79 23.49 -26.27 -10.87
C GLY A 79 23.26 -26.33 -12.37
N ARG A 80 24.26 -26.77 -13.13
CA ARG A 80 24.14 -27.00 -14.59
C ARG A 80 22.98 -27.95 -14.94
N ASN A 81 22.75 -28.97 -14.14
CA ASN A 81 21.70 -29.94 -14.37
C ASN A 81 20.31 -29.39 -14.03
N LEU A 82 20.18 -28.59 -12.96
CA LEU A 82 18.91 -27.97 -12.58
C LEU A 82 18.47 -26.90 -13.59
N ASP A 83 19.41 -26.16 -14.17
CA ASP A 83 19.10 -25.09 -15.13
C ASP A 83 18.59 -25.60 -16.49
N ARG A 84 18.71 -26.90 -16.77
CA ARG A 84 18.31 -27.51 -18.06
C ARG A 84 16.80 -27.70 -18.23
N ALA A 85 16.02 -27.71 -17.15
CA ALA A 85 14.56 -27.89 -17.24
C ALA A 85 13.83 -26.63 -17.72
N SER A 86 14.31 -25.45 -17.31
CA SER A 86 13.70 -24.16 -17.64
C SER A 86 13.61 -23.89 -19.15
N PRO A 87 14.69 -24.03 -19.96
CA PRO A 87 14.61 -23.90 -21.42
C PRO A 87 13.67 -24.90 -22.08
N PHE A 88 13.65 -26.15 -21.59
CA PHE A 88 12.79 -27.21 -22.13
C PHE A 88 11.30 -26.89 -21.96
N CYS A 89 10.87 -26.50 -20.76
CA CYS A 89 9.47 -26.13 -20.49
C CYS A 89 9.05 -24.87 -21.26
N LYS A 90 9.94 -23.89 -21.41
CA LYS A 90 9.64 -22.67 -22.18
C LYS A 90 9.45 -22.96 -23.66
N HIS A 91 10.36 -23.75 -24.22
CA HIS A 91 10.27 -24.13 -25.62
C HIS A 91 9.01 -24.97 -25.88
N TYR A 92 8.62 -25.85 -24.94
CA TYR A 92 7.29 -26.48 -24.98
C TYR A 92 6.14 -25.47 -25.04
N MET A 93 6.09 -24.51 -24.10
CA MET A 93 5.04 -23.49 -24.04
C MET A 93 5.04 -22.54 -25.24
N HIS A 94 6.20 -22.30 -25.87
CA HIS A 94 6.30 -21.54 -27.10
C HIS A 94 5.61 -22.29 -28.25
N HIS A 95 5.90 -23.58 -28.42
CA HIS A 95 5.38 -24.37 -29.53
C HIS A 95 3.98 -24.94 -29.32
N ILE A 96 3.45 -24.96 -28.09
CA ILE A 96 2.14 -25.54 -27.75
C ILE A 96 0.99 -25.00 -28.62
N ASP A 97 1.10 -23.74 -29.06
CA ASP A 97 0.25 -23.11 -30.06
C ASP A 97 1.08 -22.72 -31.28
N PRO A 98 0.79 -23.26 -32.48
CA PRO A 98 1.51 -22.87 -33.69
C PRO A 98 1.39 -21.38 -34.04
N ASP A 99 0.35 -20.69 -33.58
CA ASP A 99 0.18 -19.25 -33.82
C ASP A 99 1.09 -18.39 -32.92
N ASN A 100 1.65 -18.96 -31.84
CA ASN A 100 2.67 -18.27 -31.05
C ASN A 100 3.88 -17.89 -31.92
N LEU A 101 4.30 -18.77 -32.84
CA LEU A 101 5.41 -18.53 -33.77
C LEU A 101 5.17 -17.38 -34.75
N LYS A 102 3.93 -16.88 -34.86
CA LYS A 102 3.58 -15.73 -35.71
C LYS A 102 3.32 -14.49 -34.86
N SER A 103 3.30 -14.63 -33.54
CA SER A 103 2.93 -13.57 -32.62
C SER A 103 4.16 -12.76 -32.25
N GLU A 104 4.06 -11.44 -32.42
CA GLU A 104 5.10 -10.50 -32.00
C GLU A 104 5.43 -10.64 -30.50
N THR A 105 4.47 -11.09 -29.67
CA THR A 105 4.69 -11.34 -28.24
C THR A 105 5.72 -12.43 -27.96
N TRP A 106 5.84 -13.41 -28.86
CA TRP A 106 6.70 -14.59 -28.75
C TRP A 106 7.95 -14.49 -29.64
N LYS A 107 8.11 -13.41 -30.40
CA LYS A 107 9.26 -13.19 -31.28
C LYS A 107 10.62 -13.30 -30.59
N HIS A 108 10.68 -12.97 -29.30
CA HIS A 108 11.88 -13.14 -28.47
C HIS A 108 12.27 -14.62 -28.23
N ALA A 109 11.32 -15.54 -28.42
CA ALA A 109 11.49 -16.99 -28.32
C ALA A 109 11.61 -17.65 -29.71
N GLU A 110 11.57 -16.88 -30.81
CA GLU A 110 11.83 -17.41 -32.15
C GLU A 110 13.28 -17.84 -32.28
N ASP A 111 13.43 -19.03 -32.83
CA ASP A 111 14.72 -19.68 -32.99
C ASP A 111 15.50 -19.02 -34.14
N LYS A 112 16.53 -18.23 -33.81
CA LYS A 112 17.52 -17.82 -34.82
C LYS A 112 18.47 -18.98 -35.09
N LEU A 113 18.73 -19.26 -36.37
CA LEU A 113 19.85 -20.09 -36.79
C LEU A 113 21.10 -19.55 -36.09
N PRO A 114 21.71 -20.31 -35.17
CA PRO A 114 22.83 -19.77 -34.43
C PRO A 114 23.99 -19.55 -35.40
N THR A 115 24.63 -18.39 -35.28
CA THR A 115 25.85 -18.10 -36.03
C THR A 115 26.86 -19.21 -35.72
N VAL A 116 27.39 -19.88 -36.76
CA VAL A 116 28.34 -20.98 -36.60
C VAL A 116 29.53 -20.49 -35.77
N GLN A 117 29.57 -20.91 -34.51
CA GLN A 117 30.67 -20.63 -33.62
C GLN A 117 31.77 -21.63 -33.96
N LEU A 118 33.00 -21.14 -34.20
CA LEU A 118 34.16 -22.01 -34.39
C LEU A 118 34.30 -22.94 -33.16
N PRO A 119 34.92 -24.12 -33.29
CA PRO A 119 35.18 -25.01 -32.16
C PRO A 119 35.98 -24.30 -31.06
N LEU A 120 35.71 -24.63 -29.80
CA LEU A 120 36.49 -24.17 -28.65
C LEU A 120 37.89 -24.83 -28.69
N THR A 121 38.88 -24.12 -29.22
CA THR A 121 40.30 -24.52 -29.18
C THR A 121 40.95 -24.02 -27.88
N ARG A 122 42.05 -24.66 -27.46
CA ARG A 122 42.80 -24.24 -26.25
C ARG A 122 43.33 -22.81 -26.35
N GLU A 123 43.56 -22.31 -27.56
CA GLU A 123 44.01 -20.94 -27.83
C GLU A 123 42.86 -19.94 -27.63
N ARG A 124 41.66 -20.21 -28.16
CA ARG A 124 40.48 -19.33 -27.99
C ARG A 124 40.05 -19.16 -26.54
N ILE A 125 40.15 -20.20 -25.72
CA ILE A 125 39.84 -20.13 -24.28
C ILE A 125 40.71 -19.09 -23.54
N ARG A 126 41.89 -18.74 -24.08
CA ARG A 126 42.80 -17.75 -23.48
C ARG A 126 42.57 -16.32 -23.98
N GLU A 127 41.93 -16.16 -25.13
CA GLU A 127 41.81 -14.88 -25.83
C GLU A 127 40.38 -14.31 -25.80
N GLU A 128 39.37 -15.17 -25.68
CA GLU A 128 37.95 -14.78 -25.73
C GLU A 128 37.35 -14.51 -24.34
N SER A 129 36.32 -13.68 -24.30
CA SER A 129 35.62 -13.40 -23.04
C SER A 129 34.85 -14.64 -22.56
N TRP A 130 34.59 -14.73 -21.26
CA TRP A 130 33.76 -15.81 -20.71
C TRP A 130 32.37 -15.86 -21.36
N GLU A 131 31.84 -14.74 -21.84
CA GLU A 131 30.55 -14.67 -22.52
C GLU A 131 30.58 -15.35 -23.89
N GLU A 132 31.69 -15.22 -24.63
CA GLU A 132 31.90 -15.89 -25.93
C GLU A 132 32.09 -17.39 -25.77
N ILE A 133 32.87 -17.80 -24.75
CA ILE A 133 33.04 -19.21 -24.38
C ILE A 133 31.69 -19.82 -23.96
N TRP A 134 30.91 -19.11 -23.16
CA TRP A 134 29.59 -19.55 -22.70
C TRP A 134 28.60 -19.70 -23.86
N ARG A 135 28.60 -18.76 -24.82
CA ARG A 135 27.80 -18.84 -26.06
C ARG A 135 28.17 -20.06 -26.92
N SER A 136 29.45 -20.39 -27.05
CA SER A 136 29.91 -21.60 -27.77
C SER A 136 29.56 -22.90 -27.05
N MET A 137 29.59 -22.93 -25.72
CA MET A 137 29.13 -24.08 -24.93
C MET A 137 27.61 -24.28 -25.00
N TYR A 138 26.84 -23.20 -25.08
CA TYR A 138 25.40 -23.22 -25.31
C TYR A 138 25.06 -23.78 -26.70
N TYR A 139 25.84 -23.39 -27.72
CA TYR A 139 25.75 -23.90 -29.08
C TYR A 139 25.95 -25.43 -29.15
N ASN A 140 27.01 -25.97 -28.54
CA ASN A 140 27.31 -27.42 -28.58
C ASN A 140 26.24 -28.32 -27.93
N GLN A 141 25.32 -27.77 -27.13
CA GLN A 141 24.21 -28.53 -26.52
C GLN A 141 22.97 -28.66 -27.45
N ARG A 142 22.93 -27.92 -28.57
CA ARG A 142 21.79 -27.81 -29.50
C ARG A 142 21.98 -28.57 -30.83
N PHE A 143 23.04 -29.35 -31.02
CA PHE A 143 23.31 -29.96 -32.35
C PHE A 143 23.65 -31.44 -32.28
N LYS A 144 22.67 -32.30 -32.59
CA LYS A 144 22.85 -33.75 -32.81
C LYS A 144 21.77 -34.40 -33.70
N THR A 145 21.10 -33.68 -34.59
CA THR A 145 20.22 -34.34 -35.58
C THR A 145 20.86 -34.45 -36.96
N ASP A 146 20.54 -35.55 -37.64
CA ASP A 146 20.97 -35.81 -39.01
C ASP A 146 20.45 -34.70 -39.95
N PRO A 147 21.33 -33.98 -40.66
CA PRO A 147 20.95 -32.87 -41.53
C PRO A 147 20.12 -33.29 -42.75
N ASP A 148 20.09 -34.58 -43.08
CA ASP A 148 19.41 -35.10 -44.28
C ASP A 148 17.95 -35.56 -44.00
N LEU A 149 17.40 -35.27 -42.82
CA LEU A 149 16.03 -35.69 -42.47
C LEU A 149 14.96 -34.92 -43.27
N PRO A 150 13.92 -35.62 -43.80
CA PRO A 150 12.87 -34.99 -44.60
C PRO A 150 11.92 -34.14 -43.74
N ILE A 151 11.37 -33.07 -44.34
CA ILE A 151 10.34 -32.22 -43.72
C ILE A 151 9.03 -32.99 -43.58
N VAL A 152 8.45 -32.97 -42.37
CA VAL A 152 7.23 -33.70 -42.04
C VAL A 152 6.02 -32.83 -42.30
N VAL A 153 5.17 -33.24 -43.26
CA VAL A 153 3.95 -32.51 -43.63
C VAL A 153 2.76 -32.95 -42.78
N ARG A 154 1.94 -31.99 -42.38
CA ARG A 154 0.72 -32.21 -41.60
C ARG A 154 -0.25 -33.16 -42.32
N ASN A 155 -0.64 -34.26 -41.67
CA ASN A 155 -1.46 -35.31 -42.28
C ASN A 155 -2.95 -35.14 -41.94
N ARG A 156 -3.74 -34.62 -42.90
CA ARG A 156 -5.20 -34.44 -42.73
C ARG A 156 -5.97 -35.75 -42.51
N ALA A 157 -5.41 -36.91 -42.90
CA ALA A 157 -6.07 -38.19 -42.66
C ALA A 157 -6.04 -38.56 -41.17
N GLU A 158 -4.93 -38.33 -40.47
CA GLU A 158 -4.78 -38.58 -39.03
C GLU A 158 -5.67 -37.65 -38.20
N GLU A 159 -5.84 -36.39 -38.62
CA GLU A 159 -6.78 -35.47 -37.99
C GLU A 159 -8.22 -35.99 -38.07
N ARG A 160 -8.63 -36.54 -39.21
CA ARG A 160 -9.97 -37.18 -39.36
C ARG A 160 -10.11 -38.39 -38.44
N ILE A 161 -9.08 -39.23 -38.36
CA ILE A 161 -9.07 -40.38 -37.43
C ILE A 161 -9.29 -39.90 -35.99
N CYS A 162 -8.65 -38.80 -35.58
CA CYS A 162 -8.85 -38.20 -34.25
C CYS A 162 -10.29 -37.70 -34.06
N PHE A 163 -10.85 -36.98 -35.04
CA PHE A 163 -12.24 -36.49 -34.95
C PHE A 163 -13.26 -37.64 -34.90
N GLU A 164 -13.05 -38.70 -35.67
CA GLU A 164 -13.90 -39.89 -35.68
C GLU A 164 -13.79 -40.64 -34.34
N ARG A 165 -12.57 -40.80 -33.80
CA ARG A 165 -12.32 -41.40 -32.47
C ARG A 165 -13.04 -40.62 -31.37
N ASP A 166 -13.02 -39.30 -31.44
CA ASP A 166 -13.58 -38.39 -30.44
C ASP A 166 -15.06 -38.05 -30.70
N GLY A 167 -15.69 -38.72 -31.67
CA GLY A 167 -17.13 -38.61 -31.95
C GLY A 167 -17.58 -37.23 -32.47
N HIS A 168 -16.67 -36.47 -33.10
CA HIS A 168 -16.90 -35.09 -33.55
C HIS A 168 -17.49 -34.18 -32.45
N ALA A 169 -17.01 -34.33 -31.22
CA ALA A 169 -17.38 -33.50 -30.08
C ALA A 169 -16.13 -33.15 -29.25
N CYS A 170 -16.20 -32.07 -28.48
CA CYS A 170 -15.19 -31.77 -27.48
C CYS A 170 -15.23 -32.86 -26.41
N MET A 171 -14.08 -33.49 -26.15
CA MET A 171 -13.98 -34.59 -25.19
C MET A 171 -14.26 -34.19 -23.73
N LEU A 172 -14.23 -32.89 -23.43
CA LEU A 172 -14.50 -32.36 -22.08
C LEU A 172 -15.92 -31.83 -21.93
N THR A 173 -16.40 -31.06 -22.91
CA THR A 173 -17.68 -30.33 -22.79
C THR A 173 -18.82 -31.00 -23.56
N GLY A 174 -18.52 -31.98 -24.43
CA GLY A 174 -19.49 -32.59 -25.34
C GLY A 174 -20.00 -31.67 -26.45
N LYS A 175 -19.49 -30.42 -26.53
CA LYS A 175 -19.86 -29.44 -27.56
C LYS A 175 -19.51 -29.97 -28.95
N LYS A 176 -20.39 -29.81 -29.93
CA LYS A 176 -20.18 -30.30 -31.32
C LYS A 176 -19.79 -29.22 -32.34
N GLY A 177 -19.89 -27.94 -31.97
CA GLY A 177 -19.56 -26.80 -32.84
C GLY A 177 -18.33 -26.04 -32.37
N ASP A 178 -17.59 -25.43 -33.30
CA ASP A 178 -16.34 -24.68 -33.07
C ASP A 178 -15.23 -25.54 -32.41
N LEU A 179 -14.99 -26.70 -33.03
CA LEU A 179 -14.01 -27.69 -32.59
C LEU A 179 -12.64 -27.46 -33.22
N THR A 180 -11.60 -27.79 -32.46
CA THR A 180 -10.21 -27.78 -32.89
C THR A 180 -9.46 -28.95 -32.25
N LEU A 181 -8.27 -29.26 -32.76
CA LEU A 181 -7.42 -30.32 -32.24
C LEU A 181 -6.33 -29.72 -31.36
N PHE A 182 -6.26 -30.16 -30.11
CA PHE A 182 -5.14 -29.90 -29.22
C PHE A 182 -4.11 -31.03 -29.35
N TRP A 183 -2.83 -30.66 -29.40
CA TRP A 183 -1.71 -31.57 -29.60
C TRP A 183 -0.87 -31.61 -28.34
N PHE A 184 -0.69 -32.80 -27.73
CA PHE A 184 0.07 -32.91 -26.49
C PHE A 184 1.55 -32.59 -26.71
N ILE A 185 2.14 -33.19 -27.74
CA ILE A 185 3.44 -32.79 -28.28
C ILE A 185 3.21 -31.87 -29.47
N PRO A 186 3.59 -30.58 -29.39
CA PRO A 186 3.27 -29.65 -30.47
C PRO A 186 3.84 -30.07 -31.84
N PRO A 187 3.07 -29.87 -32.92
CA PRO A 187 3.47 -30.27 -34.28
C PRO A 187 4.74 -29.58 -34.75
N THR A 188 4.94 -28.34 -34.33
CA THR A 188 6.09 -27.50 -34.73
C THR A 188 7.36 -27.83 -33.96
N TRP A 189 7.25 -28.66 -32.93
CA TRP A 189 8.39 -29.00 -32.07
C TRP A 189 9.35 -30.00 -32.74
N ASN A 190 8.82 -30.85 -33.64
CA ASN A 190 9.60 -31.86 -34.38
C ASN A 190 9.06 -32.00 -35.82
N ASN A 191 9.24 -30.97 -36.64
CA ASN A 191 8.77 -30.93 -38.04
C ASN A 191 9.90 -30.92 -39.08
N ASN A 192 11.10 -30.47 -38.73
CA ASN A 192 12.31 -30.50 -39.56
C ASN A 192 13.59 -30.58 -38.67
N VAL A 193 14.74 -30.74 -39.32
CA VAL A 193 16.07 -30.78 -38.68
C VAL A 193 16.32 -29.55 -37.80
N ASP A 194 15.96 -28.37 -38.29
CA ASP A 194 16.18 -27.11 -37.58
C ASP A 194 15.38 -27.05 -36.28
N GLY A 195 14.08 -27.35 -36.32
CA GLY A 195 13.22 -27.41 -35.14
C GLY A 195 13.74 -28.40 -34.10
N ASN A 196 14.16 -29.58 -34.53
CA ASN A 196 14.75 -30.59 -33.65
C ASN A 196 16.07 -30.16 -32.99
N ASN A 197 16.96 -29.52 -33.73
CA ASN A 197 18.19 -28.99 -33.15
C ASN A 197 17.89 -27.86 -32.15
N VAL A 198 16.82 -27.09 -32.34
CA VAL A 198 16.50 -26.00 -31.42
C VAL A 198 15.78 -26.46 -30.14
N THR A 199 15.23 -27.68 -30.12
CA THR A 199 14.46 -28.22 -28.98
C THR A 199 15.20 -28.40 -27.64
N GLY A 200 16.48 -28.03 -27.56
CA GLY A 200 17.23 -28.05 -26.32
C GLY A 200 17.45 -29.49 -25.82
N ASN A 201 17.68 -29.62 -24.52
CA ASN A 201 18.15 -30.86 -23.90
C ASN A 201 17.03 -31.89 -23.69
N LEU A 202 16.34 -32.28 -24.77
CA LEU A 202 15.21 -33.22 -24.81
C LEU A 202 15.48 -34.48 -24.00
N TYR A 203 16.64 -35.11 -24.23
CA TYR A 203 17.04 -36.36 -23.59
C TYR A 203 17.10 -36.22 -22.07
N PHE A 204 17.75 -35.17 -21.56
CA PHE A 204 17.94 -34.98 -20.13
C PHE A 204 16.67 -34.50 -19.41
N SER A 205 15.99 -33.50 -20.00
CA SER A 205 14.84 -32.85 -19.34
C SER A 205 13.58 -33.68 -19.41
N GLY A 206 13.34 -34.43 -20.50
CA GLY A 206 12.24 -35.41 -20.58
C GLY A 206 12.39 -36.52 -19.53
N HIS A 207 13.61 -37.04 -19.38
CA HIS A 207 13.89 -38.10 -18.42
C HIS A 207 13.76 -37.62 -16.96
N ILE A 208 14.20 -36.41 -16.62
CA ILE A 208 14.17 -35.93 -15.23
C ILE A 208 12.79 -35.39 -14.82
N LEU A 209 12.13 -34.64 -15.71
CA LEU A 209 10.89 -33.95 -15.38
C LEU A 209 9.65 -34.84 -15.57
N ALA A 210 9.66 -35.72 -16.58
CA ALA A 210 8.51 -36.54 -16.96
C ALA A 210 8.75 -38.05 -16.83
N ASP A 211 9.99 -38.48 -16.56
CA ASP A 211 10.40 -39.90 -16.59
C ASP A 211 10.09 -40.58 -17.93
N VAL A 212 10.36 -39.84 -19.02
CA VAL A 212 10.13 -40.26 -20.40
C VAL A 212 11.42 -40.08 -21.18
N ASP A 213 11.89 -41.13 -21.84
CA ASP A 213 12.92 -40.99 -22.87
C ASP A 213 12.26 -40.50 -24.15
N LEU A 214 12.28 -39.18 -24.35
CA LEU A 214 11.67 -38.57 -25.52
C LEU A 214 12.25 -39.09 -26.83
N MET A 215 13.54 -39.45 -26.85
CA MET A 215 14.21 -39.92 -28.07
C MET A 215 13.79 -41.35 -28.43
N ASP A 216 13.50 -42.20 -27.46
CA ASP A 216 13.05 -43.58 -27.74
C ASP A 216 11.51 -43.72 -27.81
N ASP A 217 10.78 -43.00 -26.97
CA ASP A 217 9.32 -43.16 -26.83
C ASP A 217 8.51 -42.39 -27.86
N ILE A 218 8.97 -41.18 -28.21
CA ILE A 218 8.21 -40.20 -29.00
C ILE A 218 8.95 -39.80 -30.29
N LEU A 219 10.27 -39.63 -30.22
CA LEU A 219 11.11 -38.96 -31.22
C LEU A 219 12.24 -39.87 -31.75
N SER A 220 11.96 -41.18 -31.92
CA SER A 220 12.94 -42.17 -32.44
C SER A 220 13.81 -41.59 -33.54
N VAL A 221 15.13 -41.83 -33.45
CA VAL A 221 16.15 -41.44 -34.45
C VAL A 221 15.76 -41.91 -35.87
N THR A 222 14.90 -42.94 -35.97
CA THR A 222 14.41 -43.51 -37.23
C THR A 222 12.97 -43.12 -37.58
N GLU A 223 12.23 -42.46 -36.69
CA GLU A 223 10.80 -42.13 -36.86
C GLU A 223 10.48 -40.66 -36.53
N LEU A 224 11.33 -39.74 -37.00
CA LEU A 224 11.04 -38.31 -36.92
C LEU A 224 9.64 -38.00 -37.49
N GLY A 225 8.88 -37.21 -36.74
CA GLY A 225 7.65 -36.64 -37.25
C GLY A 225 6.39 -37.49 -37.13
N LYS A 226 6.23 -38.44 -36.20
CA LYS A 226 4.91 -39.07 -35.94
C LYS A 226 4.04 -38.33 -34.91
N SER A 227 4.44 -37.14 -34.46
CA SER A 227 3.60 -36.27 -33.61
C SER A 227 2.30 -35.84 -34.31
N HIS A 228 2.22 -35.94 -35.63
CA HIS A 228 1.02 -35.68 -36.43
C HIS A 228 0.00 -36.82 -36.48
N LYS A 229 0.21 -37.88 -35.70
CA LYS A 229 -0.73 -38.99 -35.63
C LYS A 229 -1.83 -38.76 -34.61
N ALA A 230 -2.97 -39.42 -34.79
CA ALA A 230 -4.15 -39.27 -33.96
C ALA A 230 -3.90 -39.56 -32.46
N TRP A 231 -2.93 -40.42 -32.12
CA TRP A 231 -2.58 -40.72 -30.73
C TRP A 231 -2.10 -39.48 -29.93
N ASN A 232 -1.52 -38.48 -30.60
CA ASN A 232 -1.01 -37.26 -29.96
C ASN A 232 -2.04 -36.12 -29.91
N MET A 233 -3.24 -36.34 -30.43
CA MET A 233 -4.27 -35.31 -30.58
C MET A 233 -5.50 -35.59 -29.72
N ILE A 234 -6.20 -34.53 -29.36
CA ILE A 234 -7.52 -34.60 -28.74
C ILE A 234 -8.42 -33.47 -29.27
N CYS A 235 -9.68 -33.80 -29.51
CA CYS A 235 -10.71 -32.86 -29.93
C CYS A 235 -11.20 -32.00 -28.74
N VAL A 236 -11.05 -30.68 -28.85
CA VAL A 236 -11.49 -29.69 -27.87
C VAL A 236 -12.25 -28.54 -28.53
N ASP A 237 -13.09 -27.83 -27.80
CA ASP A 237 -13.65 -26.57 -28.31
C ASP A 237 -12.61 -25.45 -28.30
N ARG A 238 -12.82 -24.44 -29.14
CA ARG A 238 -11.87 -23.35 -29.32
C ARG A 238 -11.67 -22.48 -28.08
N THR A 239 -12.66 -22.42 -27.17
CA THR A 239 -12.50 -21.73 -25.89
C THR A 239 -11.47 -22.49 -25.05
N LEU A 240 -11.69 -23.79 -24.81
CA LEU A 240 -10.75 -24.62 -24.04
C LEU A 240 -9.36 -24.67 -24.66
N TYR A 241 -9.26 -24.71 -25.99
CA TYR A 241 -7.97 -24.67 -26.69
C TYR A 241 -7.12 -23.47 -26.26
N ARG A 242 -7.71 -22.26 -26.15
CA ARG A 242 -7.00 -21.05 -25.71
C ARG A 242 -6.47 -21.17 -24.28
N PHE A 243 -7.20 -21.83 -23.38
CA PHE A 243 -6.76 -22.03 -22.01
C PHE A 243 -5.68 -23.12 -21.90
N LEU A 244 -5.79 -24.19 -22.69
CA LEU A 244 -4.77 -25.22 -22.81
C LEU A 244 -3.46 -24.64 -23.37
N SER A 245 -3.55 -23.83 -24.44
CA SER A 245 -2.37 -23.25 -25.08
C SER A 245 -1.66 -22.19 -24.24
N THR A 246 -2.37 -21.53 -23.33
CA THR A 246 -1.79 -20.55 -22.39
C THR A 246 -1.38 -21.14 -21.04
N GLY A 247 -1.54 -22.47 -20.85
CA GLY A 247 -1.13 -23.18 -19.63
C GLY A 247 -2.05 -22.97 -18.43
N TRP A 248 -3.29 -22.52 -18.65
CA TRP A 248 -4.31 -22.41 -17.59
C TRP A 248 -4.91 -23.75 -17.19
N CYS A 249 -4.75 -24.78 -18.00
CA CYS A 249 -5.19 -26.13 -17.70
C CYS A 249 -4.28 -27.17 -18.37
N ALA A 250 -4.36 -28.41 -17.87
CA ALA A 250 -3.60 -29.53 -18.42
C ALA A 250 -4.32 -30.86 -18.23
N PHE A 251 -3.89 -31.86 -19.00
CA PHE A 251 -4.28 -33.26 -18.82
C PHE A 251 -3.21 -34.04 -18.08
N LYS A 252 -3.64 -34.86 -17.11
CA LYS A 252 -2.81 -35.82 -16.38
C LYS A 252 -3.17 -37.23 -16.81
N PHE A 253 -2.17 -38.04 -17.13
CA PHE A 253 -2.39 -39.46 -17.39
C PHE A 253 -2.75 -40.21 -16.10
N GLN A 254 -3.79 -41.04 -16.14
CA GLN A 254 -4.27 -41.82 -14.98
C GLN A 254 -3.99 -43.32 -15.12
N GLY A 255 -4.06 -43.87 -16.33
CA GLY A 255 -3.77 -45.29 -16.57
C GLY A 255 -4.36 -45.80 -17.87
N THR A 256 -4.10 -47.08 -18.17
CA THR A 256 -4.72 -47.79 -19.29
C THR A 256 -5.53 -48.99 -18.82
N THR A 257 -6.59 -49.34 -19.55
CA THR A 257 -7.39 -50.54 -19.28
C THR A 257 -7.68 -51.28 -20.58
N ARG A 258 -7.48 -52.60 -20.60
CA ARG A 258 -7.73 -53.44 -21.78
C ARG A 258 -9.24 -53.63 -21.99
N ARG A 259 -9.70 -53.42 -23.21
CA ARG A 259 -11.10 -53.66 -23.63
C ARG A 259 -11.29 -55.08 -24.17
N HIS A 260 -12.56 -55.47 -24.27
CA HIS A 260 -12.95 -56.77 -24.85
C HIS A 260 -12.67 -56.88 -26.36
N ASP A 261 -12.59 -55.75 -27.07
CA ASP A 261 -12.32 -55.67 -28.52
C ASP A 261 -10.81 -55.70 -28.87
N GLY A 262 -9.94 -55.91 -27.89
CA GLY A 262 -8.48 -55.91 -28.06
C GLY A 262 -7.83 -54.52 -28.08
N LYS A 263 -8.62 -53.43 -28.08
CA LYS A 263 -8.13 -52.06 -27.90
C LYS A 263 -7.93 -51.73 -26.43
N PHE A 264 -7.37 -50.56 -26.16
CA PHE A 264 -7.09 -50.05 -24.83
C PHE A 264 -7.82 -48.73 -24.62
N ASP A 265 -8.31 -48.55 -23.39
CA ASP A 265 -8.80 -47.28 -22.88
C ASP A 265 -7.65 -46.55 -22.22
N VAL A 266 -7.32 -45.38 -22.73
CA VAL A 266 -6.39 -44.45 -22.10
C VAL A 266 -7.20 -43.44 -21.30
N LEU A 267 -6.97 -43.41 -19.99
CA LEU A 267 -7.70 -42.55 -19.06
C LEU A 267 -6.87 -41.31 -18.77
N LEU A 268 -7.41 -40.12 -19.10
CA LEU A 268 -6.78 -38.83 -18.81
C LEU A 268 -7.70 -38.01 -17.90
N ARG A 269 -7.11 -37.26 -16.96
CA ARG A 269 -7.84 -36.41 -16.03
C ARG A 269 -7.49 -34.94 -16.26
N PHE A 270 -8.49 -34.09 -16.38
CA PHE A 270 -8.34 -32.66 -16.62
C PHE A 270 -8.14 -31.89 -15.30
N TYR A 271 -7.31 -30.84 -15.32
CA TYR A 271 -7.11 -29.94 -14.18
C TYR A 271 -6.94 -28.49 -14.61
N TRP A 272 -7.57 -27.56 -13.90
CA TRP A 272 -7.22 -26.14 -13.92
C TRP A 272 -5.91 -25.89 -13.14
N MET A 273 -5.12 -24.92 -13.59
CA MET A 273 -3.84 -24.53 -13.01
C MET A 273 -3.96 -23.22 -12.23
N PRO A 274 -3.26 -23.09 -11.09
CA PRO A 274 -3.27 -21.85 -10.31
C PRO A 274 -2.45 -20.75 -10.98
N GLN A 275 -2.94 -19.52 -10.87
CA GLN A 275 -2.12 -18.33 -11.09
C GLN A 275 -1.37 -17.98 -9.81
N LEU A 276 -0.23 -18.63 -9.58
CA LEU A 276 0.62 -18.33 -8.43
C LEU A 276 1.33 -16.98 -8.58
N THR A 277 1.83 -16.46 -7.47
CA THR A 277 2.66 -15.25 -7.48
C THR A 277 3.84 -15.40 -8.44
N ALA A 278 4.03 -14.41 -9.31
CA ALA A 278 5.15 -14.31 -10.25
C ALA A 278 6.48 -14.19 -9.50
N ARG A 279 7.36 -15.20 -9.61
CA ARG A 279 8.67 -15.23 -8.91
C ARG A 279 9.79 -15.85 -9.77
N PHE A 280 9.59 -15.91 -11.08
CA PHE A 280 10.56 -16.45 -12.03
C PHE A 280 11.90 -15.71 -11.96
N ASN A 281 13.04 -16.41 -12.12
CA ASN A 281 14.41 -15.87 -12.01
C ASN A 281 14.77 -15.24 -10.65
N LYS A 282 13.87 -15.24 -9.66
CA LYS A 282 14.17 -14.65 -8.36
C LYS A 282 14.86 -15.65 -7.46
N PRO A 283 15.94 -15.25 -6.76
CA PRO A 283 16.46 -16.07 -5.69
C PRO A 283 15.37 -16.23 -4.63
N THR A 284 15.21 -17.45 -4.13
CA THR A 284 14.18 -17.74 -3.13
C THR A 284 14.78 -18.40 -1.91
N ASN A 285 14.28 -17.97 -0.75
CA ASN A 285 14.56 -18.64 0.50
C ASN A 285 13.48 -19.71 0.77
N ASN A 286 13.69 -20.51 1.82
CA ASN A 286 12.75 -21.57 2.20
C ASN A 286 11.35 -21.06 2.53
N PHE A 287 11.22 -19.84 3.06
CA PHE A 287 9.93 -19.22 3.40
C PHE A 287 9.14 -18.84 2.15
N ASP A 288 9.81 -18.32 1.12
CA ASP A 288 9.18 -18.01 -0.18
C ASP A 288 8.65 -19.28 -0.85
N MET A 289 9.40 -20.38 -0.75
CA MET A 289 8.95 -21.68 -1.25
C MET A 289 7.76 -22.22 -0.46
N GLU A 290 7.78 -22.14 0.86
CA GLU A 290 6.61 -22.49 1.68
C GLU A 290 5.38 -21.66 1.30
N ASN A 291 5.56 -20.40 0.92
CA ASN A 291 4.49 -19.53 0.42
C ASN A 291 3.93 -20.02 -0.93
N ILE A 292 4.78 -20.32 -1.93
CA ILE A 292 4.36 -20.87 -3.23
C ILE A 292 3.53 -22.13 -3.02
N ILE A 293 4.04 -23.03 -2.19
CA ILE A 293 3.40 -24.30 -1.90
C ILE A 293 2.06 -24.09 -1.19
N ARG A 294 1.98 -23.12 -0.30
CA ARG A 294 0.77 -22.79 0.43
C ARG A 294 -0.29 -22.18 -0.49
N GLU A 295 0.10 -21.31 -1.41
CA GLU A 295 -0.77 -20.78 -2.47
C GLU A 295 -1.30 -21.93 -3.36
N PHE A 296 -0.41 -22.81 -3.81
CA PHE A 296 -0.78 -23.97 -4.61
C PHE A 296 -1.69 -24.95 -3.85
N LYS A 297 -1.39 -25.23 -2.57
CA LYS A 297 -2.24 -26.05 -1.70
C LYS A 297 -3.61 -25.42 -1.49
N ALA A 298 -3.68 -24.12 -1.25
CA ALA A 298 -4.95 -23.41 -1.10
C ALA A 298 -5.80 -23.55 -2.38
N PHE A 299 -5.18 -23.40 -3.55
CA PHE A 299 -5.86 -23.61 -4.83
C PHE A 299 -6.39 -25.04 -5.00
N VAL A 300 -5.56 -26.05 -4.67
CA VAL A 300 -5.98 -27.45 -4.71
C VAL A 300 -7.10 -27.75 -3.70
N GLN A 301 -7.04 -27.14 -2.50
CA GLN A 301 -8.07 -27.24 -1.46
C GLN A 301 -9.38 -26.55 -1.86
N SER A 302 -9.34 -25.59 -2.78
CA SER A 302 -10.51 -24.98 -3.40
C SER A 302 -11.01 -25.77 -4.62
N ASP A 303 -10.65 -27.05 -4.71
CA ASP A 303 -11.01 -27.96 -5.80
C ASP A 303 -10.52 -27.51 -7.18
N CYS A 304 -9.37 -26.81 -7.23
CA CYS A 304 -8.75 -26.29 -8.45
C CYS A 304 -9.77 -25.51 -9.32
N PRO A 305 -10.26 -24.36 -8.82
CA PRO A 305 -11.36 -23.65 -9.44
C PRO A 305 -10.99 -23.17 -10.84
N GLN A 306 -12.00 -23.01 -11.70
CA GLN A 306 -11.81 -22.44 -13.03
C GLN A 306 -11.26 -21.01 -12.97
N PRO A 307 -10.51 -20.56 -13.99
CA PRO A 307 -10.07 -19.18 -14.09
C PRO A 307 -11.28 -18.22 -14.15
N PRO A 308 -11.21 -17.05 -13.49
CA PRO A 308 -12.34 -16.11 -13.40
C PRO A 308 -12.77 -15.50 -14.74
N HIS A 309 -11.93 -15.59 -15.76
CA HIS A 309 -12.18 -15.09 -17.12
C HIS A 309 -12.65 -16.18 -18.10
N TYR A 310 -12.90 -17.40 -17.62
CA TYR A 310 -13.56 -18.41 -18.45
C TYR A 310 -14.98 -17.94 -18.79
N PRO A 311 -15.41 -17.98 -20.07
CA PRO A 311 -16.71 -17.45 -20.47
C PRO A 311 -17.86 -18.12 -19.71
N LYS A 312 -18.69 -17.34 -19.00
CA LYS A 312 -19.83 -17.84 -18.21
C LYS A 312 -20.85 -18.61 -19.05
N GLU A 313 -20.96 -18.27 -20.32
CA GLU A 313 -21.89 -18.89 -21.28
C GLU A 313 -21.37 -20.22 -21.87
N SER A 314 -20.08 -20.52 -21.66
CA SER A 314 -19.48 -21.78 -22.11
C SER A 314 -19.48 -22.81 -20.97
N PRO A 315 -19.88 -24.06 -21.21
CA PRO A 315 -19.75 -25.12 -20.21
C PRO A 315 -18.27 -25.30 -19.86
N ALA A 316 -17.91 -25.05 -18.60
CA ALA A 316 -16.55 -25.23 -18.11
C ALA A 316 -16.40 -26.63 -17.51
N PRO A 317 -15.38 -27.41 -17.92
CA PRO A 317 -15.10 -28.69 -17.28
C PRO A 317 -14.62 -28.47 -15.85
N GLU A 318 -15.12 -29.29 -14.94
CA GLU A 318 -14.64 -29.32 -13.55
C GLU A 318 -13.23 -29.91 -13.49
N SER A 319 -12.39 -29.39 -12.59
CA SER A 319 -11.12 -30.05 -12.29
C SER A 319 -11.36 -31.46 -11.78
N GLY A 320 -10.60 -32.40 -12.30
CA GLY A 320 -10.77 -33.82 -12.03
C GLY A 320 -11.67 -34.56 -13.01
N TYR A 321 -12.22 -33.89 -14.03
CA TYR A 321 -13.01 -34.54 -15.07
C TYR A 321 -12.19 -35.62 -15.79
N LEU A 322 -12.73 -36.84 -15.86
CA LEU A 322 -12.07 -38.00 -16.45
C LEU A 322 -12.55 -38.21 -17.89
N ILE A 323 -11.61 -38.25 -18.82
CA ILE A 323 -11.85 -38.58 -20.23
C ILE A 323 -11.23 -39.93 -20.59
N ARG A 324 -11.81 -40.58 -21.61
CA ARG A 324 -11.44 -41.90 -22.08
C ARG A 324 -11.17 -41.85 -23.57
N LEU A 325 -9.94 -42.19 -23.96
CA LEU A 325 -9.54 -42.31 -25.37
C LEU A 325 -9.37 -43.78 -25.74
N VAL A 326 -9.94 -44.19 -26.86
CA VAL A 326 -9.87 -45.59 -27.32
C VAL A 326 -8.82 -45.72 -28.42
N MET A 327 -7.80 -46.54 -28.21
CA MET A 327 -6.68 -46.70 -29.15
C MET A 327 -5.99 -48.06 -28.99
N THR A 328 -5.00 -48.35 -29.84
CA THR A 328 -4.17 -49.56 -29.70
C THR A 328 -3.24 -49.49 -28.49
N GLN A 329 -2.65 -50.62 -28.09
CA GLN A 329 -1.69 -50.65 -26.98
C GLN A 329 -0.46 -49.77 -27.24
N GLU A 330 0.05 -49.80 -28.48
CA GLU A 330 1.23 -49.03 -28.88
C GLU A 330 0.94 -47.53 -28.87
N GLU A 331 -0.21 -47.11 -29.42
CA GLU A 331 -0.67 -45.72 -29.38
C GLU A 331 -0.91 -45.25 -27.95
N GLY A 332 -1.45 -46.12 -27.09
CA GLY A 332 -1.67 -45.83 -25.68
C GLY A 332 -0.37 -45.53 -24.93
N ARG A 333 0.70 -46.30 -25.20
CA ARG A 333 2.03 -46.06 -24.64
C ARG A 333 2.61 -44.72 -25.09
N LYS A 334 2.48 -44.37 -26.38
CA LYS A 334 2.95 -43.07 -26.91
C LYS A 334 2.15 -41.90 -26.34
N THR A 335 0.84 -42.07 -26.18
CA THR A 335 -0.05 -41.08 -25.56
C THR A 335 0.30 -40.85 -24.09
N GLU A 336 0.62 -41.91 -23.34
CA GLU A 336 1.12 -41.80 -21.97
C GLU A 336 2.36 -40.91 -21.90
N SER A 337 3.38 -41.20 -22.70
CA SER A 337 4.62 -40.42 -22.74
C SER A 337 4.35 -38.95 -23.10
N ALA A 338 3.52 -38.69 -24.11
CA ALA A 338 3.17 -37.33 -24.52
C ALA A 338 2.41 -36.54 -23.45
N VAL A 339 1.43 -37.16 -22.79
CA VAL A 339 0.65 -36.51 -21.73
C VAL A 339 1.52 -36.26 -20.50
N LYS A 340 2.44 -37.17 -20.14
CA LYS A 340 3.40 -36.94 -19.04
C LYS A 340 4.26 -35.71 -19.29
N VAL A 341 4.76 -35.55 -20.51
CA VAL A 341 5.57 -34.38 -20.91
C VAL A 341 4.76 -33.09 -20.86
N HIS A 342 3.54 -33.11 -21.43
CA HIS A 342 2.60 -31.99 -21.36
C HIS A 342 2.32 -31.58 -19.90
N TRP A 343 1.95 -32.54 -19.07
CA TRP A 343 1.66 -32.33 -17.65
C TRP A 343 2.85 -31.70 -16.92
N ALA A 344 4.02 -32.28 -17.10
CA ALA A 344 5.26 -31.84 -16.46
C ALA A 344 5.60 -30.38 -16.81
N CYS A 345 5.51 -30.02 -18.09
CA CYS A 345 5.81 -28.66 -18.56
C CYS A 345 4.79 -27.62 -18.07
N VAL A 346 3.49 -27.95 -18.10
CA VAL A 346 2.43 -27.02 -17.66
C VAL A 346 2.46 -26.82 -16.14
N VAL A 347 2.63 -27.89 -15.35
CA VAL A 347 2.71 -27.76 -13.89
C VAL A 347 3.97 -27.01 -13.47
N TYR A 348 5.11 -27.27 -14.11
CA TYR A 348 6.34 -26.51 -13.90
C TYR A 348 6.12 -25.01 -14.16
N THR A 349 5.48 -24.68 -15.28
CA THR A 349 5.10 -23.32 -15.67
C THR A 349 4.20 -22.67 -14.63
N ALA A 350 3.19 -23.40 -14.11
CA ALA A 350 2.28 -22.91 -13.08
C ALA A 350 2.98 -22.65 -11.73
N LEU A 351 3.90 -23.54 -11.30
CA LEU A 351 4.70 -23.37 -10.08
C LEU A 351 5.61 -22.14 -10.15
N CYS A 352 6.10 -21.83 -11.36
CA CYS A 352 6.85 -20.62 -11.66
C CYS A 352 5.97 -19.35 -11.72
N GLY A 353 4.66 -19.48 -11.55
CA GLY A 353 3.69 -18.41 -11.67
C GLY A 353 3.31 -18.05 -13.11
N GLY A 354 3.63 -18.88 -14.10
CA GLY A 354 3.46 -18.59 -15.53
C GLY A 354 2.13 -19.01 -16.16
N ALA A 355 1.18 -19.57 -15.40
CA ALA A 355 -0.14 -19.92 -15.94
C ALA A 355 -0.82 -18.67 -16.53
N GLY A 356 -1.19 -18.73 -17.81
CA GLY A 356 -1.77 -17.59 -18.55
C GLY A 356 -0.80 -16.52 -19.02
N ARG A 357 0.50 -16.67 -18.72
CA ARG A 357 1.54 -15.66 -18.99
C ARG A 357 2.91 -16.29 -19.26
N SER A 358 2.91 -17.47 -19.88
CA SER A 358 4.11 -18.27 -20.15
C SER A 358 5.12 -17.57 -21.06
N GLN A 359 4.66 -16.64 -21.92
CA GLN A 359 5.50 -15.82 -22.79
C GLN A 359 6.47 -14.89 -22.04
N PHE A 360 6.28 -14.71 -20.74
CA PHE A 360 7.12 -13.88 -19.89
C PHE A 360 7.96 -14.70 -18.90
N LEU A 361 7.83 -16.04 -18.90
CA LEU A 361 8.77 -16.91 -18.20
C LEU A 361 10.07 -16.85 -18.98
N THR A 362 10.98 -15.98 -18.58
CA THR A 362 12.08 -15.42 -19.39
C THR A 362 12.87 -16.44 -20.23
N GLY A 363 12.50 -16.63 -21.49
CA GLY A 363 13.56 -16.74 -22.49
C GLY A 363 14.30 -15.41 -22.44
N MET A 364 15.61 -15.43 -22.29
CA MET A 364 16.44 -14.25 -22.56
C MET A 364 15.93 -13.53 -23.82
N ASP A 365 15.94 -12.20 -23.88
CA ASP A 365 15.53 -11.51 -25.12
C ASP A 365 16.51 -11.84 -26.25
N GLN A 366 16.18 -12.83 -27.09
CA GLN A 366 17.04 -13.27 -28.20
C GLN A 366 16.83 -12.40 -29.45
N SER A 367 15.94 -11.41 -29.40
CA SER A 367 15.59 -10.57 -30.54
C SER A 367 16.78 -9.74 -31.05
N ASP A 368 17.70 -9.36 -30.17
CA ASP A 368 18.96 -8.66 -30.47
C ASP A 368 20.22 -9.51 -30.22
N GLY A 369 20.06 -10.76 -29.74
CA GLY A 369 21.17 -11.65 -29.37
C GLY A 369 21.80 -11.34 -28.00
N SER A 370 21.21 -10.41 -27.25
CA SER A 370 21.51 -10.19 -25.84
C SER A 370 20.92 -11.34 -25.01
N LEU A 371 21.43 -11.48 -23.79
CA LEU A 371 20.95 -12.47 -22.83
C LEU A 371 20.34 -11.72 -21.64
N VAL A 372 19.48 -10.75 -21.94
CA VAL A 372 18.89 -9.88 -20.92
C VAL A 372 17.58 -10.50 -20.39
N PRO A 373 17.42 -10.66 -19.07
CA PRO A 373 16.17 -11.11 -18.46
C PRO A 373 15.02 -10.13 -18.72
N ARG A 374 13.84 -10.65 -19.07
CA ARG A 374 12.60 -9.88 -19.27
C ARG A 374 11.77 -9.71 -17.99
N ASP A 375 12.47 -9.53 -16.85
CA ASP A 375 11.84 -9.51 -15.53
C ASP A 375 10.90 -8.29 -15.39
N ASN A 376 11.26 -7.16 -16.03
CA ASN A 376 10.46 -5.94 -16.03
C ASN A 376 9.14 -6.12 -16.80
N GLU A 377 9.16 -6.74 -17.99
CA GLU A 377 7.93 -6.97 -18.76
C GLU A 377 7.03 -8.03 -18.09
N PHE A 378 7.62 -8.99 -17.39
CA PHE A 378 6.88 -9.94 -16.57
C PHE A 378 6.20 -9.24 -15.38
N GLU A 379 6.90 -8.35 -14.68
CA GLU A 379 6.33 -7.54 -13.60
C GLU A 379 5.30 -6.54 -14.13
N GLU A 380 5.49 -5.91 -15.30
CA GLU A 380 4.48 -5.04 -15.92
C GLU A 380 3.24 -5.81 -16.40
N ALA A 381 3.40 -7.04 -16.89
CA ALA A 381 2.28 -7.89 -17.28
C ALA A 381 1.53 -8.39 -16.04
N LYS A 382 2.28 -8.75 -14.98
CA LYS A 382 1.73 -9.01 -13.65
C LYS A 382 1.01 -7.78 -13.14
N GLU A 383 1.56 -6.59 -13.18
CA GLU A 383 0.90 -5.35 -12.75
C GLU A 383 -0.32 -5.05 -13.58
N ARG A 384 -0.31 -5.22 -14.91
CA ARG A 384 -1.50 -5.03 -15.76
C ARG A 384 -2.60 -6.05 -15.48
N LEU A 385 -2.25 -7.31 -15.25
CA LEU A 385 -3.19 -8.37 -14.87
C LEU A 385 -3.68 -8.14 -13.43
N GLU A 386 -2.79 -7.83 -12.50
CA GLU A 386 -3.11 -7.50 -11.12
C GLU A 386 -3.95 -6.23 -11.05
N LEU A 387 -3.73 -5.21 -11.88
CA LEU A 387 -4.57 -4.00 -12.02
C LEU A 387 -5.96 -4.35 -12.55
N LYS A 388 -6.07 -5.31 -13.47
CA LYS A 388 -7.35 -5.91 -13.88
C LYS A 388 -7.99 -6.80 -12.80
N HIS A 389 -7.21 -7.31 -11.84
CA HIS A 389 -7.62 -8.23 -10.78
C HIS A 389 -7.61 -7.58 -9.38
N ARG A 390 -7.35 -6.27 -9.26
CA ARG A 390 -6.94 -5.56 -8.02
C ARG A 390 -8.08 -5.22 -7.07
N VAL A 391 -9.12 -6.04 -7.08
CA VAL A 391 -10.34 -5.79 -6.31
C VAL A 391 -10.39 -6.49 -4.96
N ALA A 392 -9.66 -7.59 -4.68
CA ALA A 392 -10.16 -8.48 -3.61
C ALA A 392 -9.29 -8.85 -2.36
N GLU A 393 -8.06 -9.40 -2.39
CA GLU A 393 -7.84 -10.49 -1.39
C GLU A 393 -6.57 -10.72 -0.53
N MET A 394 -5.48 -9.95 -0.54
CA MET A 394 -4.22 -10.47 0.07
C MET A 394 -3.77 -9.90 1.44
N GLY A 395 -4.20 -8.72 1.88
CA GLY A 395 -3.77 -8.15 3.18
C GLY A 395 -4.38 -8.85 4.40
N TRP A 396 -5.69 -9.14 4.36
CA TRP A 396 -6.44 -9.66 5.50
C TRP A 396 -6.21 -11.16 5.76
N LYS A 397 -5.84 -11.95 4.74
CA LYS A 397 -5.54 -13.40 4.87
C LYS A 397 -4.31 -13.68 5.75
N LYS A 398 -3.36 -12.73 5.86
CA LYS A 398 -2.18 -12.83 6.74
C LYS A 398 -2.57 -12.59 8.20
N ALA A 399 -3.22 -11.45 8.48
CA ALA A 399 -3.71 -11.10 9.81
C ALA A 399 -4.66 -12.17 10.37
N TYR A 400 -5.59 -12.67 9.54
CA TYR A 400 -6.55 -13.70 9.95
C TYR A 400 -5.89 -15.04 10.30
N ARG A 401 -4.78 -15.41 9.65
CA ARG A 401 -4.01 -16.61 10.04
C ARG A 401 -3.33 -16.43 11.39
N GLU A 402 -2.76 -15.27 11.66
CA GLU A 402 -2.15 -14.93 12.95
C GLU A 402 -3.20 -14.95 14.07
N THR A 403 -4.40 -14.39 13.82
CA THR A 403 -5.55 -14.46 14.73
C THR A 403 -5.96 -15.91 15.03
N ARG A 404 -6.10 -16.76 14.02
CA ARG A 404 -6.43 -18.19 14.21
C ARG A 404 -5.40 -18.93 15.06
N ASN A 405 -4.12 -18.61 14.90
CA ASN A 405 -3.06 -19.23 15.69
C ASN A 405 -3.11 -18.76 17.15
N ARG A 406 -3.31 -17.46 17.39
CA ARG A 406 -3.47 -16.90 18.74
C ARG A 406 -4.63 -17.56 19.49
N ILE A 407 -5.79 -17.72 18.84
CA ILE A 407 -6.96 -18.42 19.41
C ILE A 407 -6.58 -19.84 19.86
N LYS A 408 -5.93 -20.61 18.98
CA LYS A 408 -5.50 -21.98 19.30
C LYS A 408 -4.51 -22.02 20.46
N ASP A 409 -3.58 -21.08 20.53
CA ASP A 409 -2.59 -21.01 21.59
C ASP A 409 -3.20 -20.60 22.94
N THR A 410 -4.19 -19.69 22.95
CA THR A 410 -4.96 -19.30 24.15
C THR A 410 -5.64 -20.52 24.77
N PHE A 411 -6.44 -21.25 23.99
CA PHE A 411 -7.23 -22.36 24.52
C PHE A 411 -6.45 -23.67 24.69
N LYS A 412 -5.22 -23.76 24.17
CA LYS A 412 -4.28 -24.82 24.51
C LYS A 412 -3.76 -24.72 25.96
N ARG A 413 -3.77 -23.52 26.56
CA ARG A 413 -3.29 -23.27 27.93
C ARG A 413 -4.39 -23.23 28.99
N ALA A 414 -5.65 -23.15 28.58
CA ALA A 414 -6.82 -22.95 29.44
C ALA A 414 -7.90 -24.04 29.22
N GLU A 415 -7.48 -25.31 29.02
CA GLU A 415 -8.37 -26.40 28.65
C GLU A 415 -9.42 -26.75 29.72
N SER A 416 -9.10 -26.55 31.01
CA SER A 416 -10.01 -26.80 32.13
C SER A 416 -11.12 -25.75 32.27
N ASP A 417 -10.82 -24.51 31.88
CA ASP A 417 -11.65 -23.35 32.21
C ASP A 417 -12.67 -23.06 31.09
N TYR A 418 -12.34 -23.45 29.85
CA TYR A 418 -13.18 -23.26 28.65
C TYR A 418 -13.30 -24.54 27.82
N PRO A 419 -14.05 -25.55 28.31
CA PRO A 419 -14.12 -26.88 27.69
C PRO A 419 -14.75 -26.86 26.29
N LEU A 420 -15.74 -25.99 26.05
CA LEU A 420 -16.36 -25.81 24.72
C LEU A 420 -15.38 -25.17 23.73
N HIS A 421 -14.70 -24.08 24.10
CA HIS A 421 -13.72 -23.39 23.24
C HIS A 421 -12.52 -24.29 22.90
N SER A 422 -12.03 -25.07 23.86
CA SER A 422 -10.94 -26.04 23.65
C SER A 422 -11.34 -27.15 22.68
N SER A 423 -12.55 -27.73 22.84
CA SER A 423 -13.09 -28.77 21.95
C SER A 423 -13.19 -28.26 20.50
N ILE A 424 -13.63 -27.02 20.30
CA ILE A 424 -13.70 -26.38 18.97
C ILE A 424 -12.30 -26.16 18.38
N CYS A 425 -11.32 -25.72 19.18
CA CYS A 425 -9.95 -25.52 18.75
C CYS A 425 -9.27 -26.82 18.30
N LYS A 426 -9.52 -27.92 19.02
CA LYS A 426 -9.04 -29.28 18.71
C LYS A 426 -9.82 -29.96 17.59
N ASN A 427 -10.97 -29.41 17.20
CA ASN A 427 -11.93 -30.03 16.28
C ASN A 427 -12.44 -31.39 16.79
N ASP A 428 -12.62 -31.50 18.10
CA ASP A 428 -13.18 -32.69 18.75
C ASP A 428 -14.70 -32.53 18.88
N LEU A 429 -15.42 -33.04 17.88
CA LEU A 429 -16.88 -32.93 17.81
C LEU A 429 -17.57 -33.83 18.84
N SER A 430 -16.94 -34.92 19.25
CA SER A 430 -17.48 -35.88 20.21
C SER A 430 -17.48 -35.27 21.61
N SER A 431 -16.35 -34.72 22.05
CA SER A 431 -16.26 -34.00 23.33
C SER A 431 -17.13 -32.75 23.36
N LEU A 432 -17.26 -32.04 22.23
CA LEU A 432 -18.16 -30.90 22.11
C LEU A 432 -19.62 -31.31 22.40
N GLN A 433 -20.09 -32.42 21.83
CA GLN A 433 -21.44 -32.93 22.06
C GLN A 433 -21.65 -33.46 23.48
N GLU A 434 -20.64 -34.10 24.06
CA GLU A 434 -20.67 -34.59 25.44
C GLU A 434 -20.85 -33.44 26.44
N VAL A 435 -20.06 -32.37 26.30
CA VAL A 435 -20.16 -31.18 27.17
C VAL A 435 -21.50 -30.46 26.98
N LEU A 436 -22.03 -30.42 25.75
CA LEU A 436 -23.35 -29.84 25.47
C LEU A 436 -24.52 -30.69 26.00
N GLY A 437 -24.28 -31.98 26.29
CA GLY A 437 -25.24 -32.86 26.97
C GLY A 437 -25.29 -32.66 28.50
N SER A 438 -24.38 -31.86 29.07
CA SER A 438 -24.33 -31.59 30.51
C SER A 438 -25.38 -30.57 30.97
N HIS A 439 -25.74 -30.60 32.26
CA HIS A 439 -26.65 -29.62 32.86
C HIS A 439 -26.11 -28.17 32.83
N GLU A 440 -24.81 -27.99 32.62
CA GLU A 440 -24.11 -26.69 32.59
C GLU A 440 -24.08 -26.06 31.18
N ALA A 441 -24.56 -26.78 30.15
CA ALA A 441 -24.44 -26.38 28.74
C ALA A 441 -25.02 -24.98 28.45
N SER A 442 -26.18 -24.64 29.01
CA SER A 442 -26.82 -23.34 28.79
C SER A 442 -25.96 -22.17 29.33
N PHE A 443 -25.31 -22.37 30.47
CA PHE A 443 -24.38 -21.40 31.04
C PHE A 443 -23.11 -21.28 30.17
N LEU A 444 -22.48 -22.41 29.84
CA LEU A 444 -21.23 -22.44 29.06
C LEU A 444 -21.38 -21.89 27.63
N LEU A 445 -22.56 -22.04 27.01
CA LEU A 445 -22.86 -21.48 25.69
C LEU A 445 -22.91 -19.95 25.67
N SER A 446 -23.33 -19.33 26.78
CA SER A 446 -23.43 -17.88 26.92
C SER A 446 -22.18 -17.23 27.54
N THR A 447 -21.29 -18.04 28.12
CA THR A 447 -20.07 -17.57 28.78
C THR A 447 -19.02 -17.14 27.75
N GLY A 448 -18.55 -15.89 27.87
CA GLY A 448 -17.42 -15.37 27.11
C GLY A 448 -16.09 -15.73 27.78
N ASP A 449 -15.02 -15.76 27.01
CA ASP A 449 -13.65 -15.93 27.53
C ASP A 449 -12.95 -14.58 27.86
N GLY A 450 -13.65 -13.45 27.80
CA GLY A 450 -13.07 -12.12 27.98
C GLY A 450 -12.23 -11.59 26.80
N CYS A 451 -11.94 -12.41 25.79
CA CYS A 451 -11.03 -12.05 24.69
C CYS A 451 -11.68 -12.32 23.32
N TRP A 452 -11.94 -13.58 22.99
CA TRP A 452 -12.42 -14.06 21.70
C TRP A 452 -13.95 -14.24 21.60
N GLY A 453 -14.67 -14.12 22.72
CA GLY A 453 -16.12 -14.22 22.84
C GLY A 453 -16.64 -15.61 23.24
N THR A 454 -17.90 -15.87 22.90
CA THR A 454 -18.57 -17.15 23.18
C THR A 454 -18.02 -18.30 22.31
N PRO A 455 -18.34 -19.57 22.60
CA PRO A 455 -17.90 -20.69 21.76
C PRO A 455 -18.25 -20.52 20.28
N LEU A 456 -19.39 -19.89 19.96
CA LEU A 456 -19.81 -19.63 18.59
C LEU A 456 -18.89 -18.61 17.88
N HIS A 457 -18.36 -17.60 18.58
CA HIS A 457 -17.39 -16.67 18.01
C HIS A 457 -16.09 -17.38 17.63
N VAL A 458 -15.58 -18.26 18.51
CA VAL A 458 -14.38 -19.06 18.25
C VAL A 458 -14.59 -20.00 17.07
N ALA A 459 -15.76 -20.65 16.98
CA ALA A 459 -16.09 -21.51 15.84
C ALA A 459 -16.12 -20.74 14.51
N VAL A 460 -16.59 -19.49 14.52
CA VAL A 460 -16.57 -18.58 13.36
C VAL A 460 -15.16 -18.14 12.98
N TYR A 461 -14.32 -17.71 13.94
CA TYR A 461 -12.92 -17.35 13.66
C TYR A 461 -12.11 -18.51 13.07
N LEU A 462 -12.37 -19.74 13.53
CA LEU A 462 -11.69 -20.95 13.06
C LEU A 462 -12.32 -21.56 11.81
N ASP A 463 -13.45 -21.04 11.34
CA ASP A 463 -14.23 -21.55 10.20
C ASP A 463 -14.59 -23.04 10.33
N LYS A 464 -15.13 -23.39 11.50
CA LYS A 464 -15.51 -24.77 11.86
C LYS A 464 -17.00 -24.98 11.69
N ILE A 465 -17.44 -25.20 10.45
CA ILE A 465 -18.87 -25.27 10.14
C ILE A 465 -19.63 -26.36 10.91
N GLU A 466 -19.02 -27.53 11.15
CA GLU A 466 -19.70 -28.59 11.90
C GLU A 466 -19.85 -28.26 13.38
N ALA A 467 -18.86 -27.59 13.98
CA ALA A 467 -18.99 -27.07 15.34
C ALA A 467 -20.06 -25.97 15.39
N VAL A 468 -20.12 -25.09 14.38
CA VAL A 468 -21.19 -24.08 14.27
C VAL A 468 -22.56 -24.75 14.19
N ASN A 469 -22.74 -25.79 13.38
CA ASN A 469 -24.02 -26.51 13.27
C ASN A 469 -24.46 -27.14 14.61
N ILE A 470 -23.52 -27.76 15.33
CA ILE A 470 -23.78 -28.36 16.65
C ILE A 470 -24.21 -27.29 17.65
N LEU A 471 -23.49 -26.16 17.70
CA LEU A 471 -23.82 -25.05 18.60
C LEU A 471 -25.17 -24.41 18.28
N LEU A 472 -25.52 -24.29 16.99
CA LEU A 472 -26.82 -23.75 16.56
C LEU A 472 -28.00 -24.65 16.98
N GLN A 473 -27.82 -25.97 16.95
CA GLN A 473 -28.82 -26.93 17.43
C GLN A 473 -29.08 -26.81 18.94
N SER A 474 -28.10 -26.32 19.70
CA SER A 474 -28.23 -26.06 21.14
C SER A 474 -28.91 -24.73 21.49
N GLY A 475 -29.40 -23.97 20.51
CA GLY A 475 -30.20 -22.75 20.74
C GLY A 475 -29.39 -21.48 21.04
N VAL A 476 -28.14 -21.40 20.58
CA VAL A 476 -27.29 -20.21 20.77
C VAL A 476 -27.84 -19.00 20.02
N ASP A 477 -27.84 -17.83 20.69
CA ASP A 477 -28.18 -16.56 20.06
C ASP A 477 -27.06 -16.11 19.10
N VAL A 478 -27.41 -15.96 17.82
CA VAL A 478 -26.48 -15.59 16.74
C VAL A 478 -26.30 -14.07 16.62
N ALA A 479 -27.23 -13.31 17.21
CA ALA A 479 -27.27 -11.86 17.20
C ALA A 479 -26.86 -11.24 18.55
N ALA A 480 -26.74 -12.03 19.63
CA ALA A 480 -26.19 -11.58 20.89
C ALA A 480 -24.71 -11.18 20.74
N GLY A 481 -24.43 -9.90 20.99
CA GLY A 481 -23.05 -9.47 21.24
C GLY A 481 -22.61 -9.95 22.62
N SER A 482 -21.37 -10.43 22.74
CA SER A 482 -20.79 -10.71 24.06
C SER A 482 -20.38 -9.39 24.72
N SER A 483 -20.78 -9.19 25.99
CA SER A 483 -20.32 -8.06 26.82
C SER A 483 -18.81 -8.08 27.07
N GLU A 484 -18.19 -9.25 26.90
CA GLU A 484 -16.81 -9.56 27.27
C GLU A 484 -15.88 -9.72 26.06
N HIS A 485 -16.40 -9.73 24.83
CA HIS A 485 -15.55 -9.77 23.64
C HIS A 485 -14.85 -8.41 23.45
N GLU A 486 -13.54 -8.43 23.16
CA GLU A 486 -12.67 -7.27 22.81
C GLU A 486 -13.30 -6.30 21.78
N HIS A 487 -14.26 -6.78 20.98
CA HIS A 487 -14.90 -6.04 19.90
C HIS A 487 -16.42 -5.87 20.03
N ARG A 488 -17.04 -6.45 21.07
CA ARG A 488 -18.50 -6.46 21.34
C ARG A 488 -19.39 -6.82 20.12
N LEU A 489 -18.85 -7.57 19.17
CA LEU A 489 -19.57 -7.98 17.97
C LEU A 489 -20.49 -9.16 18.27
N SER A 490 -21.54 -9.31 17.46
CA SER A 490 -22.30 -10.55 17.39
C SER A 490 -21.57 -11.57 16.49
N PRO A 491 -21.82 -12.87 16.65
CA PRO A 491 -21.31 -13.90 15.73
C PRO A 491 -21.68 -13.61 14.27
N LEU A 492 -22.89 -13.10 14.04
CA LEU A 492 -23.36 -12.70 12.71
C LEU A 492 -22.53 -11.55 12.12
N ALA A 493 -22.32 -10.46 12.88
CA ALA A 493 -21.52 -9.33 12.42
C ALA A 493 -20.04 -9.71 12.23
N LEU A 494 -19.54 -10.63 13.06
CA LEU A 494 -18.21 -11.20 12.90
C LEU A 494 -18.09 -11.99 11.59
N THR A 495 -19.06 -12.84 11.22
CA THR A 495 -19.02 -13.53 9.92
C THR A 495 -19.01 -12.55 8.75
N ALA A 496 -19.74 -11.44 8.87
CA ALA A 496 -19.77 -10.39 7.85
C ALA A 496 -18.41 -9.69 7.70
N ARG A 497 -17.76 -9.32 8.81
CA ARG A 497 -16.38 -8.78 8.84
C ARG A 497 -15.38 -9.72 8.17
N LEU A 498 -15.49 -11.02 8.43
CA LEU A 498 -14.56 -12.03 7.94
C LEU A 498 -14.77 -12.41 6.47
N GLY A 499 -15.86 -11.98 5.83
CA GLY A 499 -16.14 -12.32 4.43
C GLY A 499 -16.62 -13.75 4.22
N ASN A 500 -17.01 -14.47 5.28
CA ASN A 500 -17.40 -15.87 5.17
C ASN A 500 -18.89 -16.01 4.82
N GLN A 501 -19.20 -15.94 3.53
CA GLN A 501 -20.57 -16.02 3.00
C GLN A 501 -21.29 -17.32 3.40
N ARG A 502 -20.57 -18.45 3.49
CA ARG A 502 -21.14 -19.75 3.85
C ARG A 502 -21.63 -19.79 5.30
N LEU A 503 -20.78 -19.36 6.23
CA LEU A 503 -21.17 -19.29 7.64
C LEU A 503 -22.22 -18.21 7.87
N LEU A 504 -22.09 -17.06 7.21
CA LEU A 504 -23.06 -15.99 7.29
C LEU A 504 -24.46 -16.49 6.90
N TRP A 505 -24.60 -17.21 5.77
CA TRP A 505 -25.89 -17.77 5.36
C TRP A 505 -26.46 -18.75 6.39
N ARG A 506 -25.62 -19.60 6.99
CA ARG A 506 -26.07 -20.55 8.03
C ARG A 506 -26.57 -19.84 9.28
N LEU A 507 -25.86 -18.83 9.77
CA LEU A 507 -26.32 -18.02 10.90
C LEU A 507 -27.58 -17.24 10.55
N TRP A 508 -27.69 -16.74 9.31
CA TRP A 508 -28.87 -16.01 8.82
C TRP A 508 -30.14 -16.86 8.77
N GLN A 509 -30.04 -18.14 8.39
CA GLN A 509 -31.17 -19.07 8.42
C GLN A 509 -31.68 -19.30 9.86
N HIS A 510 -30.77 -19.44 10.82
CA HIS A 510 -31.14 -19.60 12.23
C HIS A 510 -31.70 -18.31 12.85
N LEU A 511 -31.28 -17.13 12.39
CA LEU A 511 -31.83 -15.86 12.84
C LEU A 511 -33.36 -15.77 12.66
N HIS A 512 -33.89 -16.31 11.55
CA HIS A 512 -35.33 -16.32 11.24
C HIS A 512 -36.14 -17.25 12.15
N SER A 513 -35.47 -18.14 12.89
CA SER A 513 -36.10 -19.03 13.88
C SER A 513 -36.15 -18.43 15.30
N GLN A 514 -35.55 -17.25 15.53
CA GLN A 514 -35.48 -16.61 16.84
C GLN A 514 -36.60 -15.56 17.01
N THR A 515 -37.22 -15.53 18.20
CA THR A 515 -38.46 -14.76 18.47
C THR A 515 -38.23 -13.28 18.82
N VAL A 516 -37.02 -12.87 19.21
CA VAL A 516 -36.67 -11.48 19.53
C VAL A 516 -35.28 -11.15 19.00
N VAL A 517 -35.20 -10.39 17.90
CA VAL A 517 -33.92 -9.94 17.34
C VAL A 517 -33.82 -8.43 17.46
N LYS A 518 -32.73 -7.93 18.06
CA LYS A 518 -32.44 -6.48 18.10
C LYS A 518 -31.96 -6.02 16.72
N GLU A 519 -32.72 -5.16 16.06
CA GLU A 519 -32.43 -4.65 14.71
C GLU A 519 -31.02 -4.03 14.58
N LYS A 520 -30.55 -3.35 15.64
CA LYS A 520 -29.19 -2.78 15.71
C LYS A 520 -28.06 -3.81 15.49
N ASN A 521 -28.24 -5.05 15.95
CA ASN A 521 -27.20 -6.09 15.84
C ASN A 521 -27.15 -6.69 14.43
N VAL A 522 -28.28 -6.66 13.71
CA VAL A 522 -28.36 -7.07 12.28
C VAL A 522 -27.79 -5.96 11.39
N ASN A 523 -28.09 -4.70 11.69
CA ASN A 523 -27.53 -3.52 10.98
C ASN A 523 -26.00 -3.45 11.06
N SER A 524 -25.41 -3.90 12.19
CA SER A 524 -23.96 -4.03 12.33
C SER A 524 -23.32 -4.95 11.28
N CYS A 525 -24.06 -5.89 10.68
CA CYS A 525 -23.51 -6.80 9.67
C CYS A 525 -23.25 -6.09 8.34
N LEU A 526 -24.18 -5.23 7.91
CA LEU A 526 -24.01 -4.39 6.72
C LEU A 526 -22.84 -3.44 6.90
N PHE A 527 -22.77 -2.80 8.07
CA PHE A 527 -21.66 -1.93 8.45
C PHE A 527 -20.31 -2.67 8.38
N GLU A 528 -20.19 -3.81 9.06
CA GLU A 528 -18.94 -4.58 9.12
C GLU A 528 -18.51 -5.13 7.75
N ALA A 529 -19.44 -5.57 6.90
CA ALA A 529 -19.13 -5.98 5.54
C ALA A 529 -18.57 -4.81 4.69
N SER A 530 -19.15 -3.62 4.87
CA SER A 530 -18.82 -2.42 4.10
C SER A 530 -17.44 -1.85 4.47
N ILE A 531 -17.14 -1.71 5.77
CA ILE A 531 -15.87 -1.12 6.22
C ILE A 531 -14.66 -2.05 6.00
N ASN A 532 -14.89 -3.37 5.92
CA ASN A 532 -13.83 -4.36 5.71
C ASN A 532 -13.63 -4.73 4.23
N GLY A 533 -14.44 -4.19 3.31
CA GLY A 533 -14.30 -4.46 1.87
C GLY A 533 -14.80 -5.85 1.45
N GLN A 534 -15.78 -6.43 2.15
CA GLN A 534 -16.23 -7.80 1.91
C GLN A 534 -17.34 -7.84 0.85
N ILE A 535 -16.96 -7.69 -0.42
CA ILE A 535 -17.89 -7.45 -1.54
C ILE A 535 -18.90 -8.59 -1.75
N THR A 536 -18.47 -9.84 -1.66
CA THR A 536 -19.35 -11.02 -1.84
C THR A 536 -20.45 -11.10 -0.77
N VAL A 537 -20.06 -10.83 0.48
CA VAL A 537 -20.96 -10.81 1.63
C VAL A 537 -21.86 -9.57 1.57
N LEU A 538 -21.32 -8.41 1.25
CA LEU A 538 -22.07 -7.17 1.10
C LEU A 538 -23.18 -7.32 0.04
N HIS A 539 -22.84 -7.86 -1.14
CA HIS A 539 -23.82 -8.14 -2.19
C HIS A 539 -24.92 -9.09 -1.69
N ALA A 540 -24.55 -10.18 -1.01
CA ALA A 540 -25.51 -11.12 -0.45
C ALA A 540 -26.46 -10.44 0.57
N LEU A 541 -25.92 -9.62 1.47
CA LEU A 541 -26.70 -8.90 2.47
C LEU A 541 -27.70 -7.90 1.85
N LEU A 542 -27.33 -7.23 0.76
CA LEU A 542 -28.23 -6.32 0.03
C LEU A 542 -29.40 -7.08 -0.63
N THR A 543 -29.20 -8.34 -1.03
CA THR A 543 -30.26 -9.17 -1.63
C THR A 543 -31.22 -9.81 -0.61
N TRP A 544 -30.78 -10.00 0.65
CA TRP A 544 -31.53 -10.79 1.61
C TRP A 544 -32.60 -10.02 2.39
N LYS A 545 -32.45 -8.70 2.54
CA LYS A 545 -33.39 -7.84 3.29
C LYS A 545 -33.29 -6.40 2.80
N GLU A 546 -34.40 -5.67 2.87
CA GLU A 546 -34.36 -4.21 2.80
C GLU A 546 -33.78 -3.58 4.07
N TRP A 547 -32.81 -2.69 3.88
CA TRP A 547 -32.11 -1.98 4.96
C TRP A 547 -32.73 -0.61 5.25
N THR A 548 -32.67 -0.17 6.50
CA THR A 548 -33.11 1.18 6.90
C THR A 548 -32.22 2.26 6.28
N THR A 549 -32.75 3.46 6.10
CA THR A 549 -32.00 4.61 5.56
C THR A 549 -30.77 4.94 6.40
N GLU A 550 -30.90 4.89 7.73
CA GLU A 550 -29.80 5.10 8.67
C GLU A 550 -28.66 4.08 8.46
N ALA A 551 -28.98 2.79 8.35
CA ALA A 551 -27.99 1.74 8.16
C ALA A 551 -27.28 1.85 6.79
N LYS A 552 -28.02 2.23 5.74
CA LYS A 552 -27.45 2.47 4.40
C LYS A 552 -26.48 3.65 4.42
N ASN A 553 -26.87 4.77 5.03
CA ASN A 553 -26.05 5.97 5.12
C ASN A 553 -24.78 5.70 5.94
N GLU A 554 -24.91 5.04 7.09
CA GLU A 554 -23.78 4.67 7.94
C GLU A 554 -22.81 3.73 7.20
N ALA A 555 -23.32 2.72 6.48
CA ALA A 555 -22.50 1.82 5.68
C ALA A 555 -21.69 2.58 4.61
N LEU A 556 -22.31 3.53 3.90
CA LEU A 556 -21.63 4.33 2.88
C LEU A 556 -20.57 5.26 3.49
N PHE A 557 -20.91 5.98 4.56
CA PHE A 557 -19.98 6.92 5.21
C PHE A 557 -18.71 6.22 5.67
N TRP A 558 -18.85 5.09 6.36
CA TRP A 558 -17.72 4.39 6.92
C TRP A 558 -16.95 3.58 5.88
N ALA A 559 -17.60 3.09 4.81
CA ALA A 559 -16.90 2.51 3.67
C ALA A 559 -16.04 3.55 2.95
N ALA A 560 -16.58 4.75 2.74
CA ALA A 560 -15.86 5.88 2.17
C ALA A 560 -14.69 6.31 3.06
N GLN A 561 -14.94 6.49 4.36
CA GLN A 561 -13.93 6.86 5.34
C GLN A 561 -12.84 5.80 5.51
N SER A 562 -13.15 4.51 5.29
CA SER A 562 -12.20 3.39 5.35
C SER A 562 -11.52 3.08 4.01
N TRP A 563 -11.72 3.93 3.00
CA TRP A 563 -11.17 3.82 1.64
C TRP A 563 -11.50 2.49 0.95
N LYS A 564 -12.73 1.99 1.12
CA LYS A 564 -13.21 0.76 0.48
C LYS A 564 -13.94 1.08 -0.83
N ALA A 565 -13.17 1.42 -1.88
CA ALA A 565 -13.69 1.85 -3.18
C ALA A 565 -14.79 0.93 -3.73
N TYR A 566 -14.55 -0.38 -3.77
CA TYR A 566 -15.51 -1.34 -4.31
C TYR A 566 -16.78 -1.53 -3.46
N SER A 567 -16.68 -1.34 -2.14
CA SER A 567 -17.87 -1.36 -1.28
C SER A 567 -18.75 -0.15 -1.55
N VAL A 568 -18.14 1.02 -1.75
CA VAL A 568 -18.86 2.26 -2.13
C VAL A 568 -19.46 2.13 -3.52
N GLU A 569 -18.73 1.57 -4.48
CA GLU A 569 -19.22 1.29 -5.84
C GLU A 569 -20.48 0.41 -5.82
N LEU A 570 -20.43 -0.71 -5.09
CA LEU A 570 -21.57 -1.60 -4.96
C LEU A 570 -22.77 -0.92 -4.27
N LEU A 571 -22.53 -0.20 -3.16
CA LEU A 571 -23.59 0.49 -2.43
C LEU A 571 -24.26 1.55 -3.29
N THR A 572 -23.50 2.36 -4.02
CA THR A 572 -24.04 3.44 -4.87
C THR A 572 -24.70 2.94 -6.15
N THR A 573 -24.36 1.73 -6.62
CA THR A 573 -25.02 1.09 -7.76
C THR A 573 -26.35 0.46 -7.37
N GLU A 574 -26.40 -0.21 -6.21
CA GLU A 574 -27.58 -0.95 -5.76
C GLU A 574 -28.56 -0.11 -4.93
N LEU A 575 -28.11 1.02 -4.36
CA LEU A 575 -28.90 1.89 -3.48
C LEU A 575 -28.89 3.35 -3.94
N SER A 576 -30.01 4.04 -3.73
CA SER A 576 -30.11 5.49 -3.94
C SER A 576 -29.80 6.28 -2.66
N PHE A 577 -28.96 7.30 -2.76
CA PHE A 577 -28.61 8.21 -1.67
C PHE A 577 -28.99 9.66 -2.01
N CYS A 578 -29.26 10.48 -0.99
CA CYS A 578 -29.45 11.91 -1.19
C CYS A 578 -28.10 12.65 -1.34
N GLN A 579 -28.14 13.84 -1.94
CA GLN A 579 -26.94 14.64 -2.21
C GLN A 579 -26.08 14.89 -0.96
N ASP A 580 -26.69 15.31 0.16
CA ASP A 580 -25.99 15.57 1.42
C ASP A 580 -25.20 14.35 1.94
N VAL A 581 -25.71 13.14 1.70
CA VAL A 581 -25.03 11.90 2.08
C VAL A 581 -23.85 11.61 1.15
N LEU A 582 -23.99 11.83 -0.16
CA LEU A 582 -22.89 11.68 -1.12
C LEU A 582 -21.77 12.70 -0.87
N ASP A 583 -22.12 13.95 -0.59
CA ASP A 583 -21.18 15.04 -0.31
C ASP A 583 -20.39 14.77 0.99
N LYS A 584 -21.07 14.30 2.04
CA LYS A 584 -20.41 13.86 3.29
C LYS A 584 -19.50 12.65 3.05
N ALA A 585 -19.95 11.66 2.27
CA ALA A 585 -19.13 10.50 1.93
C ALA A 585 -17.85 10.91 1.19
N LEU A 586 -17.95 11.85 0.23
CA LEU A 586 -16.79 12.43 -0.45
C LEU A 586 -15.84 13.13 0.51
N HIS A 587 -16.36 13.99 1.39
CA HIS A 587 -15.54 14.68 2.38
C HIS A 587 -14.80 13.69 3.30
N HIS A 588 -15.46 12.60 3.72
CA HIS A 588 -14.83 11.54 4.52
C HIS A 588 -13.82 10.69 3.73
N ALA A 589 -14.04 10.46 2.44
CA ALA A 589 -13.09 9.74 1.58
C ALA A 589 -11.77 10.51 1.41
N VAL A 590 -11.83 11.84 1.38
CA VAL A 590 -10.66 12.72 1.22
C VAL A 590 -9.81 12.79 2.50
N ASP A 591 -10.41 12.66 3.68
CA ASP A 591 -9.68 12.67 4.95
C ASP A 591 -8.98 11.32 5.22
N PHE A 592 -8.03 11.33 6.17
CA PHE A 592 -7.36 10.15 6.66
C PHE A 592 -8.32 9.19 7.37
N ARG A 593 -8.05 7.88 7.18
CA ARG A 593 -8.73 6.82 7.93
C ARG A 593 -8.61 7.09 9.43
N PRO A 594 -9.72 7.11 10.18
CA PRO A 594 -9.67 7.14 11.63
C PRO A 594 -9.02 5.83 12.12
N LEU A 595 -8.36 5.87 13.29
CA LEU A 595 -7.96 4.65 13.97
C LEU A 595 -9.25 3.96 14.43
N ILE A 596 -9.68 2.94 13.70
CA ILE A 596 -10.85 2.14 14.06
C ILE A 596 -10.32 0.93 14.83
N ARG A 597 -10.47 0.93 16.16
CA ARG A 597 -10.06 -0.18 17.06
C ARG A 597 -8.53 -0.37 17.11
N ASP A 598 -8.02 -1.59 17.35
CA ASP A 598 -6.63 -1.95 17.74
C ASP A 598 -5.49 -1.57 16.78
N ASP A 599 -5.73 -0.66 15.83
CA ASP A 599 -4.68 -0.07 15.02
C ASP A 599 -3.87 0.89 15.92
N PHE A 600 -2.76 0.40 16.48
CA PHE A 600 -1.82 1.25 17.23
C PHE A 600 -0.99 2.15 16.30
N LYS A 601 -1.00 1.89 14.98
CA LYS A 601 -0.32 2.68 13.95
C LYS A 601 -0.88 2.39 12.54
N LEU A 602 -1.41 3.42 11.87
CA LEU A 602 -1.80 3.36 10.45
C LEU A 602 -0.60 3.79 9.58
N ASP A 603 0.08 2.82 8.96
CA ASP A 603 1.05 3.07 7.90
C ASP A 603 0.37 2.80 6.55
N TYR A 604 0.09 3.86 5.80
CA TYR A 604 -0.52 3.79 4.48
C TYR A 604 0.51 3.38 3.42
N ASN A 605 0.17 2.42 2.55
CA ASN A 605 1.01 2.04 1.42
C ASN A 605 0.55 2.73 0.11
N GLY A 606 1.30 2.54 -0.99
CA GLY A 606 0.95 3.14 -2.28
C GLY A 606 -0.41 2.70 -2.84
N ASP A 607 -0.83 1.48 -2.55
CA ASP A 607 -2.12 0.95 -3.00
C ASP A 607 -3.29 1.60 -2.26
N ASP A 608 -3.11 1.91 -0.98
CA ASP A 608 -4.12 2.59 -0.17
C ASP A 608 -4.47 3.98 -0.75
N TYR A 609 -3.46 4.75 -1.15
CA TYR A 609 -3.66 6.06 -1.77
C TYR A 609 -4.23 5.97 -3.19
N LEU A 610 -3.94 4.88 -3.92
CA LEU A 610 -4.57 4.62 -5.21
C LEU A 610 -6.06 4.28 -5.04
N GLN A 611 -6.40 3.46 -4.05
CA GLN A 611 -7.80 3.14 -3.72
C GLN A 611 -8.57 4.38 -3.27
N GLN A 612 -7.94 5.27 -2.49
CA GLN A 612 -8.53 6.55 -2.13
C GLN A 612 -8.83 7.41 -3.37
N GLN A 613 -7.90 7.48 -4.32
CA GLN A 613 -8.07 8.23 -5.57
C GLN A 613 -9.22 7.67 -6.42
N LEU A 614 -9.29 6.35 -6.59
CA LEU A 614 -10.39 5.69 -7.31
C LEU A 614 -11.74 5.92 -6.65
N LEU A 615 -11.79 5.85 -5.31
CA LEU A 615 -12.99 6.12 -4.53
C LEU A 615 -13.49 7.56 -4.71
N ILE A 616 -12.60 8.56 -4.62
CA ILE A 616 -12.95 9.98 -4.81
C ILE A 616 -13.50 10.19 -6.22
N ALA A 617 -12.84 9.64 -7.24
CA ALA A 617 -13.29 9.75 -8.62
C ALA A 617 -14.70 9.17 -8.81
N HIS A 618 -14.94 7.97 -8.25
CA HIS A 618 -16.24 7.29 -8.33
C HIS A 618 -17.36 8.08 -7.64
N LEU A 619 -17.12 8.61 -6.44
CA LEU A 619 -18.12 9.40 -5.71
C LEU A 619 -18.55 10.65 -6.48
N VAL A 620 -17.60 11.34 -7.12
CA VAL A 620 -17.93 12.49 -7.99
C VAL A 620 -18.67 12.04 -9.25
N ASP A 621 -18.30 10.91 -9.85
CA ASP A 621 -19.00 10.36 -11.03
C ASP A 621 -20.45 9.94 -10.73
N VAL A 622 -20.73 9.49 -9.50
CA VAL A 622 -22.10 9.19 -9.02
C VAL A 622 -22.89 10.46 -8.71
N GLY A 623 -22.24 11.62 -8.60
CA GLY A 623 -22.88 12.93 -8.44
C GLY A 623 -22.58 13.65 -7.12
N ALA A 624 -21.62 13.20 -6.31
CA ALA A 624 -21.15 13.99 -5.17
C ALA A 624 -20.53 15.31 -5.66
N ASP A 625 -20.85 16.43 -5.00
CA ASP A 625 -20.31 17.73 -5.39
C ASP A 625 -18.88 17.91 -4.83
N PRO A 626 -17.84 18.01 -5.67
CA PRO A 626 -16.47 18.23 -5.21
C PRO A 626 -16.26 19.59 -4.51
N ASN A 627 -17.25 20.48 -4.56
CA ASN A 627 -17.24 21.81 -3.95
C ASN A 627 -18.14 21.92 -2.70
N ALA A 628 -18.80 20.84 -2.30
CA ALA A 628 -19.70 20.85 -1.14
C ALA A 628 -18.97 21.26 0.14
N ILE A 629 -19.52 22.24 0.86
CA ILE A 629 -18.94 22.73 2.11
C ILE A 629 -19.48 21.89 3.27
N ILE A 630 -18.64 20.98 3.80
CA ILE A 630 -18.98 20.14 4.94
C ILE A 630 -18.15 20.59 6.14
N ASN A 631 -18.80 20.81 7.29
CA ASN A 631 -18.16 21.32 8.51
C ASN A 631 -17.37 22.63 8.31
N GLY A 632 -17.83 23.49 7.38
CA GLY A 632 -17.22 24.79 7.12
C GLY A 632 -15.99 24.77 6.20
N GLN A 633 -15.66 23.65 5.56
CA GLN A 633 -14.55 23.55 4.61
C GLN A 633 -14.89 22.69 3.37
N PRO A 634 -14.45 23.09 2.16
CA PRO A 634 -14.53 22.27 0.96
C PRO A 634 -13.48 21.13 0.96
N PRO A 635 -13.72 20.01 0.24
CA PRO A 635 -12.82 18.85 0.19
C PRO A 635 -11.39 19.18 -0.23
N ILE A 636 -11.22 20.16 -1.14
CA ILE A 636 -9.90 20.59 -1.63
C ILE A 636 -9.00 21.13 -0.50
N ILE A 637 -9.58 21.81 0.49
CA ILE A 637 -8.84 22.32 1.66
C ILE A 637 -8.44 21.17 2.58
N THR A 638 -9.34 20.19 2.79
CA THR A 638 -9.03 18.99 3.56
C THR A 638 -7.83 18.24 2.96
N ALA A 639 -7.80 18.07 1.64
CA ALA A 639 -6.68 17.44 0.94
C ALA A 639 -5.38 18.26 1.01
N ALA A 640 -5.45 19.59 0.89
CA ALA A 640 -4.27 20.47 0.87
C ALA A 640 -3.53 20.53 2.22
N ARG A 641 -4.18 20.20 3.34
CA ARG A 641 -3.59 20.28 4.68
C ARG A 641 -2.52 19.22 4.97
N SER A 642 -2.34 18.22 4.11
CA SER A 642 -1.33 17.18 4.30
C SER A 642 -0.64 16.77 3.00
N ILE A 643 0.67 16.51 3.11
CA ILE A 643 1.52 16.04 1.99
C ILE A 643 1.03 14.68 1.46
N SER A 644 0.54 13.82 2.34
CA SER A 644 0.16 12.46 1.98
C SER A 644 -1.16 12.40 1.17
N LEU A 645 -1.94 13.49 1.13
CA LEU A 645 -3.23 13.58 0.43
C LEU A 645 -3.13 14.28 -0.93
N VAL A 646 -1.92 14.50 -1.46
CA VAL A 646 -1.69 15.15 -2.77
C VAL A 646 -2.39 14.39 -3.91
N GLY A 647 -2.48 13.06 -3.84
CA GLY A 647 -3.24 12.26 -4.81
C GLY A 647 -4.74 12.58 -4.79
N ALA A 648 -5.33 12.73 -3.61
CA ALA A 648 -6.73 13.13 -3.45
C ALA A 648 -6.97 14.55 -3.99
N LEU A 649 -6.06 15.48 -3.70
CA LEU A 649 -6.10 16.85 -4.23
C LEU A 649 -6.12 16.86 -5.76
N LYS A 650 -5.24 16.06 -6.39
CA LYS A 650 -5.16 15.94 -7.85
C LYS A 650 -6.48 15.45 -8.45
N VAL A 651 -7.04 14.36 -7.91
CA VAL A 651 -8.29 13.78 -8.44
C VAL A 651 -9.46 14.75 -8.29
N LEU A 652 -9.56 15.46 -7.16
CA LEU A 652 -10.61 16.47 -6.96
C LEU A 652 -10.54 17.56 -8.05
N LEU A 653 -9.35 18.07 -8.35
CA LEU A 653 -9.14 19.09 -9.38
C LEU A 653 -9.43 18.54 -10.79
N ASP A 654 -8.97 17.32 -11.10
CA ASP A 654 -9.27 16.63 -12.37
C ASP A 654 -10.79 16.40 -12.55
N LYS A 655 -11.54 16.30 -11.44
CA LYS A 655 -12.99 16.11 -11.40
C LYS A 655 -13.79 17.41 -11.21
N GLY A 656 -13.17 18.59 -11.37
CA GLY A 656 -13.87 19.87 -11.39
C GLY A 656 -14.05 20.54 -10.03
N ALA A 657 -13.25 20.19 -9.02
CA ALA A 657 -13.15 21.01 -7.81
C ALA A 657 -12.62 22.41 -8.15
N ASN A 658 -13.23 23.43 -7.57
CA ASN A 658 -12.83 24.82 -7.71
C ASN A 658 -11.49 25.04 -6.97
N PRO A 659 -10.39 25.37 -7.68
CA PRO A 659 -9.10 25.62 -7.06
C PRO A 659 -9.12 26.82 -6.11
N ASP A 660 -10.03 27.78 -6.33
CA ASP A 660 -10.19 29.00 -5.52
C ASP A 660 -11.22 28.84 -4.40
N ALA A 661 -11.70 27.62 -4.12
CA ALA A 661 -12.63 27.40 -3.02
C ALA A 661 -12.01 27.78 -1.67
N THR A 662 -12.80 28.43 -0.81
CA THR A 662 -12.37 28.95 0.49
C THR A 662 -13.12 28.28 1.65
N ASP A 663 -12.46 28.19 2.82
CA ASP A 663 -13.12 27.81 4.07
C ASP A 663 -14.03 28.93 4.60
N CYS A 664 -14.68 28.69 5.76
CA CYS A 664 -15.51 29.69 6.43
C CYS A 664 -14.77 30.99 6.82
N ARG A 665 -13.44 31.00 6.80
CA ARG A 665 -12.58 32.17 7.07
C ARG A 665 -12.09 32.85 5.78
N GLY A 666 -12.54 32.39 4.61
CA GLY A 666 -12.08 32.91 3.31
C GLY A 666 -10.70 32.39 2.90
N LYS A 667 -10.13 31.38 3.60
CA LYS A 667 -8.79 30.85 3.28
C LYS A 667 -8.90 29.78 2.21
N SER A 668 -8.21 29.97 1.09
CA SER A 668 -8.05 28.96 0.03
C SER A 668 -7.00 27.89 0.37
N ALA A 669 -6.94 26.83 -0.43
CA ALA A 669 -5.93 25.77 -0.30
C ALA A 669 -4.48 26.31 -0.27
N LEU A 670 -4.17 27.34 -1.08
CA LEU A 670 -2.83 27.96 -1.09
C LEU A 670 -2.48 28.65 0.24
N HIS A 671 -3.45 29.21 0.97
CA HIS A 671 -3.17 29.80 2.30
C HIS A 671 -2.58 28.76 3.26
N PHE A 672 -3.09 27.53 3.23
CA PHE A 672 -2.61 26.44 4.08
C PHE A 672 -1.28 25.87 3.62
N LEU A 673 -1.03 25.84 2.31
CA LEU A 673 0.24 25.37 1.71
C LEU A 673 1.37 26.40 1.83
N GLY A 674 1.04 27.64 2.19
CA GLY A 674 2.01 28.72 2.42
C GLY A 674 2.88 28.52 3.67
N SER A 675 2.49 27.62 4.57
CA SER A 675 3.33 27.16 5.69
C SER A 675 3.69 25.69 5.53
N PRO A 676 4.88 25.24 5.95
CA PRO A 676 5.23 23.84 5.82
C PRO A 676 4.26 22.97 6.67
N THR A 677 3.87 21.82 6.12
CA THR A 677 2.80 20.97 6.67
C THR A 677 3.36 19.67 7.25
N ALA A 678 2.67 19.09 8.23
CA ALA A 678 3.04 17.80 8.81
C ALA A 678 2.85 16.65 7.80
N LEU A 679 3.78 15.69 7.79
CA LEU A 679 3.69 14.49 6.94
C LEU A 679 2.55 13.56 7.36
N ASN A 680 2.33 13.38 8.67
CA ASN A 680 1.39 12.41 9.26
C ASN A 680 0.57 13.04 10.41
N ARG A 681 -0.57 12.42 10.77
CA ARG A 681 -1.42 12.81 11.92
C ARG A 681 -0.67 12.90 13.26
N SER A 682 0.51 12.28 13.41
CA SER A 682 1.16 12.07 14.73
C SER A 682 2.68 12.29 14.79
N GLY A 683 3.35 12.97 13.84
CA GLY A 683 4.83 13.04 13.83
C GLY A 683 5.44 14.40 13.47
N PRO A 684 6.58 14.80 14.07
CA PRO A 684 7.30 16.00 13.70
C PRO A 684 8.22 15.72 12.51
N VAL A 685 7.68 15.89 11.30
CA VAL A 685 8.46 16.27 10.12
C VAL A 685 7.59 17.22 9.31
N VAL A 686 8.01 18.47 9.27
CA VAL A 686 7.34 19.54 8.56
C VAL A 686 8.07 19.75 7.23
N ARG A 687 7.39 19.54 6.10
CA ARG A 687 7.94 19.81 4.76
C ARG A 687 6.99 20.70 3.97
N LEU A 688 7.55 21.45 3.03
CA LEU A 688 6.75 22.18 2.07
C LEU A 688 6.12 21.17 1.09
N ASN A 689 4.81 21.28 0.87
CA ASN A 689 4.12 20.47 -0.12
C ASN A 689 4.20 21.13 -1.51
N GLU A 690 5.41 21.14 -2.08
CA GLU A 690 5.68 21.74 -3.39
C GLU A 690 4.82 21.12 -4.50
N THR A 691 4.59 19.81 -4.45
CA THR A 691 3.78 19.09 -5.42
C THR A 691 2.33 19.57 -5.43
N ALA A 692 1.69 19.74 -4.26
CA ALA A 692 0.34 20.30 -4.19
C ALA A 692 0.27 21.73 -4.75
N ILE A 693 1.28 22.56 -4.44
CA ILE A 693 1.35 23.93 -4.96
C ILE A 693 1.41 23.89 -6.49
N ARG A 694 2.30 23.08 -7.08
CA ARG A 694 2.43 22.96 -8.54
C ARG A 694 1.14 22.47 -9.21
N ILE A 695 0.45 21.51 -8.59
CA ILE A 695 -0.84 21.01 -9.09
C ILE A 695 -1.88 22.15 -9.07
N LEU A 696 -2.07 22.84 -7.94
CA LEU A 696 -3.02 23.95 -7.86
C LEU A 696 -2.71 25.06 -8.86
N LEU A 697 -1.42 25.43 -9.02
CA LEU A 697 -0.98 26.42 -10.00
C LEU A 697 -1.26 25.98 -11.45
N SER A 698 -1.16 24.68 -11.76
CA SER A 698 -1.51 24.17 -13.09
C SER A 698 -3.02 24.24 -13.41
N HIS A 699 -3.87 24.40 -12.39
CA HIS A 699 -5.31 24.61 -12.52
C HIS A 699 -5.71 26.10 -12.39
N ASN A 700 -4.79 27.04 -12.62
CA ASN A 700 -5.03 28.50 -12.63
C ASN A 700 -5.60 29.07 -11.30
N VAL A 701 -5.19 28.53 -10.16
CA VAL A 701 -5.55 29.08 -8.84
C VAL A 701 -5.06 30.53 -8.68
N SER A 702 -5.85 31.38 -8.03
CA SER A 702 -5.46 32.75 -7.71
C SER A 702 -4.54 32.81 -6.50
N VAL A 703 -3.38 33.45 -6.67
CA VAL A 703 -2.44 33.72 -5.57
C VAL A 703 -2.74 35.04 -4.84
N SER A 704 -3.70 35.82 -5.31
CA SER A 704 -4.04 37.15 -4.78
C SER A 704 -5.36 37.18 -3.99
N LEU A 705 -6.05 36.05 -3.88
CA LEU A 705 -7.31 35.94 -3.14
C LEU A 705 -7.08 36.19 -1.65
N GLY A 706 -7.65 37.25 -1.07
CA GLY A 706 -7.52 37.55 0.36
C GLY A 706 -8.49 36.75 1.23
N ASP A 707 -8.08 36.44 2.45
CA ASP A 707 -8.98 35.86 3.47
C ASP A 707 -10.00 36.86 4.02
N ASN A 708 -11.06 36.36 4.65
CA ASN A 708 -12.12 37.21 5.22
C ASN A 708 -11.72 37.82 6.57
N GLU A 709 -10.75 37.22 7.27
CA GLU A 709 -10.32 37.67 8.60
C GLU A 709 -9.48 38.95 8.50
N SER A 710 -8.43 38.92 7.68
CA SER A 710 -7.44 39.99 7.60
C SER A 710 -7.29 40.57 6.21
N GLY A 711 -7.85 39.95 5.17
CA GLY A 711 -7.55 40.27 3.78
C GLY A 711 -6.17 39.79 3.34
N ALA A 712 -5.51 38.96 4.14
CA ALA A 712 -4.20 38.41 3.80
C ALA A 712 -4.37 37.39 2.67
N ASN A 713 -3.60 37.54 1.61
CA ASN A 713 -3.56 36.60 0.49
C ASN A 713 -2.54 35.46 0.74
N PRO A 714 -2.49 34.39 -0.08
CA PRO A 714 -1.58 33.28 0.10
C PRO A 714 -0.09 33.68 0.15
N LEU A 715 0.33 34.73 -0.55
CA LEU A 715 1.72 35.21 -0.45
C LEU A 715 2.08 35.75 0.94
N HIS A 716 1.14 36.33 1.69
CA HIS A 716 1.38 36.75 3.07
C HIS A 716 1.67 35.52 3.96
N ALA A 717 0.92 34.43 3.77
CA ALA A 717 1.17 33.17 4.47
C ALA A 717 2.55 32.58 4.13
N VAL A 718 2.93 32.60 2.84
CA VAL A 718 4.27 32.18 2.38
C VAL A 718 5.38 33.03 2.98
N ALA A 719 5.22 34.35 2.97
CA ALA A 719 6.18 35.30 3.52
C ALA A 719 6.43 35.05 5.01
N PHE A 720 5.40 34.67 5.76
CA PHE A 720 5.52 34.36 7.18
C PHE A 720 6.07 32.95 7.47
N GLY A 721 5.62 31.93 6.73
CA GLY A 721 5.85 30.52 7.09
C GLY A 721 6.96 29.80 6.33
N SER A 722 7.29 30.22 5.10
CA SER A 722 8.04 29.40 4.13
C SER A 722 9.41 29.97 3.75
N ASN A 723 9.95 29.57 2.58
CA ASN A 723 11.23 29.98 2.03
C ASN A 723 11.06 30.77 0.72
N LEU A 724 12.16 31.33 0.22
CA LEU A 724 12.16 32.12 -1.01
C LEU A 724 11.74 31.31 -2.25
N ASN A 725 12.07 30.01 -2.32
CA ASN A 725 11.67 29.16 -3.44
C ASN A 725 10.15 29.04 -3.54
N THR A 726 9.42 28.96 -2.43
CA THR A 726 7.96 28.96 -2.41
C THR A 726 7.39 30.28 -2.93
N VAL A 727 7.98 31.41 -2.54
CA VAL A 727 7.58 32.73 -3.06
C VAL A 727 7.76 32.77 -4.57
N GLN A 728 8.92 32.34 -5.08
CA GLN A 728 9.19 32.28 -6.50
C GLN A 728 8.24 31.32 -7.23
N LEU A 729 7.88 30.20 -6.60
CA LEU A 729 6.92 29.25 -7.16
C LEU A 729 5.53 29.87 -7.33
N TYR A 730 5.03 30.59 -6.32
CA TYR A 730 3.73 31.28 -6.41
C TYR A 730 3.78 32.35 -7.52
N LEU A 731 4.86 33.14 -7.56
CA LEU A 731 5.06 34.18 -8.56
C LEU A 731 5.32 33.66 -9.98
N SER A 732 5.69 32.38 -10.15
CA SER A 732 5.95 31.77 -11.47
C SER A 732 4.68 31.62 -12.30
N SER A 733 3.53 31.50 -11.63
CA SER A 733 2.21 31.40 -12.26
C SER A 733 1.60 32.74 -12.65
N CYS A 734 2.10 33.85 -12.08
CA CYS A 734 1.58 35.19 -12.34
C CYS A 734 2.13 35.76 -13.65
N PRO A 735 1.29 36.45 -14.46
CA PRO A 735 1.76 37.29 -15.55
C PRO A 735 2.79 38.32 -15.05
N SER A 736 3.79 38.63 -15.88
CA SER A 736 4.87 39.55 -15.51
C SER A 736 4.38 40.93 -15.06
N ASP A 737 3.27 41.40 -15.64
CA ASP A 737 2.69 42.72 -15.35
C ASP A 737 2.00 42.76 -13.98
N GLU A 738 1.43 41.64 -13.52
CA GLU A 738 0.75 41.52 -12.22
C GLU A 738 1.72 41.20 -11.08
N ARG A 739 2.87 40.59 -11.37
CA ARG A 739 3.89 40.20 -10.38
C ARG A 739 4.29 41.36 -9.46
N SER A 740 4.49 42.54 -10.04
CA SER A 740 4.88 43.75 -9.29
C SER A 740 3.77 44.28 -8.39
N GLN A 741 2.51 44.09 -8.77
CA GLN A 741 1.32 44.49 -8.01
C GLN A 741 1.07 43.51 -6.86
N VAL A 742 1.16 42.20 -7.13
CA VAL A 742 1.00 41.14 -6.13
C VAL A 742 2.07 41.24 -5.04
N LEU A 743 3.32 41.55 -5.40
CA LEU A 743 4.40 41.79 -4.42
C LEU A 743 4.14 43.01 -3.51
N ARG A 744 3.39 44.00 -3.99
CA ARG A 744 3.02 45.22 -3.24
C ARG A 744 1.64 45.11 -2.59
N SER A 745 1.02 43.93 -2.60
CA SER A 745 -0.28 43.71 -1.96
C SER A 745 -0.20 44.05 -0.48
N LYS A 746 -1.29 44.62 0.03
CA LYS A 746 -1.52 44.87 1.45
C LYS A 746 -2.79 44.14 1.88
N ASN A 747 -2.80 43.65 3.11
CA ASN A 747 -4.03 43.17 3.73
C ASN A 747 -4.96 44.34 4.13
N ASN A 748 -6.12 44.05 4.72
CA ASN A 748 -7.11 45.07 5.11
C ASN A 748 -6.59 46.03 6.20
N PHE A 749 -5.53 45.65 6.90
CA PHE A 749 -4.86 46.46 7.93
C PHE A 749 -3.62 47.17 7.39
N GLY A 750 -3.37 47.16 6.08
CA GLY A 750 -2.24 47.83 5.46
C GLY A 750 -0.89 47.12 5.65
N GLU A 751 -0.89 45.89 6.16
CA GLU A 751 0.33 45.10 6.35
C GLU A 751 0.81 44.53 5.02
N THR A 752 2.11 44.67 4.77
CA THR A 752 2.76 44.21 3.53
C THR A 752 3.42 42.84 3.73
N LEU A 753 3.83 42.19 2.62
CA LEU A 753 4.65 40.97 2.67
C LEU A 753 5.92 41.13 3.54
N LEU A 754 6.49 42.34 3.60
CA LEU A 754 7.68 42.62 4.41
C LEU A 754 7.37 42.56 5.92
N HIS A 755 6.17 42.94 6.35
CA HIS A 755 5.73 42.78 7.75
C HIS A 755 5.65 41.30 8.12
N TYR A 756 5.00 40.49 7.28
CA TYR A 756 4.87 39.04 7.49
C TYR A 756 6.23 38.33 7.44
N ALA A 757 7.11 38.67 6.51
CA ALA A 757 8.46 38.10 6.42
C ALA A 757 9.33 38.45 7.64
N ALA A 758 9.21 39.68 8.15
CA ALA A 758 9.87 40.10 9.37
C ALA A 758 9.30 39.38 10.60
N ALA A 759 7.98 39.27 10.72
CA ALA A 759 7.32 38.52 11.78
C ALA A 759 7.69 37.03 11.76
N GLY A 760 7.83 36.42 10.58
CA GLY A 760 8.22 35.03 10.39
C GLY A 760 9.72 34.72 10.45
N ALA A 761 10.56 35.76 10.61
CA ALA A 761 12.02 35.70 10.55
C ALA A 761 12.60 35.09 9.26
N LYS A 762 11.98 35.38 8.11
CA LYS A 762 12.37 34.81 6.82
C LYS A 762 13.42 35.68 6.12
N ARG A 763 14.69 35.50 6.49
CA ARG A 763 15.83 36.28 6.01
C ARG A 763 15.86 36.44 4.48
N ASP A 764 15.84 35.33 3.76
CA ASP A 764 15.97 35.34 2.30
C ASP A 764 14.79 36.06 1.63
N ILE A 765 13.59 35.95 2.21
CA ILE A 765 12.39 36.65 1.73
C ILE A 765 12.51 38.15 2.01
N VAL A 766 13.01 38.55 3.19
CA VAL A 766 13.24 39.96 3.53
C VAL A 766 14.25 40.59 2.56
N GLU A 767 15.40 39.95 2.34
CA GLU A 767 16.42 40.45 1.40
C GLU A 767 15.87 40.53 -0.02
N PHE A 768 15.13 39.51 -0.47
CA PHE A 768 14.46 39.53 -1.77
C PHE A 768 13.47 40.68 -1.89
N LEU A 769 12.54 40.84 -0.94
CA LEU A 769 11.52 41.91 -0.97
C LEU A 769 12.15 43.30 -0.98
N LEU A 770 13.22 43.53 -0.21
CA LEU A 770 13.96 44.80 -0.22
C LEU A 770 14.64 45.03 -1.57
N SER A 771 15.20 43.99 -2.20
CA SER A 771 15.76 44.08 -3.56
C SER A 771 14.72 44.44 -4.63
N GLN A 772 13.44 44.12 -4.38
CA GLN A 772 12.32 44.50 -5.25
C GLN A 772 11.80 45.94 -5.00
N GLY A 773 12.47 46.70 -4.12
CA GLY A 773 12.15 48.09 -3.84
C GLY A 773 10.89 48.28 -2.98
N LEU A 774 10.58 47.32 -2.10
CA LEU A 774 9.54 47.53 -1.08
C LEU A 774 10.06 48.52 -0.02
N ASP A 775 9.18 49.41 0.43
CA ASP A 775 9.52 50.40 1.45
C ASP A 775 9.74 49.73 2.81
N VAL A 776 10.97 49.84 3.31
CA VAL A 776 11.44 49.29 4.59
C VAL A 776 10.70 49.90 5.80
N ASN A 777 10.18 51.12 5.64
CA ASN A 777 9.47 51.87 6.67
C ASN A 777 7.94 51.88 6.45
N SER A 778 7.42 50.99 5.59
CA SER A 778 5.97 50.83 5.40
C SER A 778 5.28 50.69 6.76
N ILE A 779 4.20 51.44 6.97
CA ILE A 779 3.37 51.32 8.18
C ILE A 779 2.03 50.66 7.88
N ASN A 780 1.58 49.83 8.83
CA ASN A 780 0.19 49.33 8.86
C ASN A 780 -0.75 50.36 9.52
N THR A 781 -2.04 50.04 9.67
CA THR A 781 -3.06 50.92 10.30
C THR A 781 -2.74 51.31 11.73
N ASN A 782 -1.87 50.55 12.40
CA ASN A 782 -1.49 50.74 13.80
C ASN A 782 -0.08 51.34 13.94
N SER A 783 0.47 51.89 12.86
CA SER A 783 1.84 52.43 12.81
C SER A 783 2.94 51.41 13.10
N TRP A 784 2.67 50.11 12.94
CA TRP A 784 3.70 49.09 13.00
C TRP A 784 4.54 49.13 11.72
N THR A 785 5.85 48.96 11.89
CA THR A 785 6.80 48.83 10.80
C THR A 785 7.33 47.39 10.74
N PRO A 786 7.94 46.96 9.62
CA PRO A 786 8.61 45.67 9.55
C PRO A 786 9.67 45.48 10.66
N LEU A 787 10.32 46.56 11.12
CA LEU A 787 11.27 46.49 12.22
C LEU A 787 10.60 46.09 13.56
N HIS A 788 9.41 46.61 13.84
CA HIS A 788 8.62 46.19 15.00
C HIS A 788 8.23 44.71 14.89
N CYS A 789 7.73 44.28 13.72
CA CYS A 789 7.39 42.88 13.47
C CYS A 789 8.60 41.94 13.61
N ALA A 790 9.79 42.37 13.18
CA ALA A 790 11.03 41.61 13.33
C ALA A 790 11.37 41.36 14.81
N LEU A 791 11.23 42.39 15.64
CA LEU A 791 11.62 42.40 17.06
C LEU A 791 10.51 41.95 18.02
N THR A 792 9.32 41.61 17.53
CA THR A 792 8.26 40.99 18.34
C THR A 792 8.30 39.46 18.20
N PRO A 793 8.18 38.70 19.30
CA PRO A 793 7.98 37.26 19.25
C PRO A 793 6.72 36.93 18.44
N ALA A 794 6.81 35.94 17.55
CA ALA A 794 5.66 35.44 16.79
C ALA A 794 5.71 33.91 16.77
N ARG A 795 4.54 33.27 16.93
CA ARG A 795 4.42 31.80 16.86
C ARG A 795 3.79 31.41 15.52
N GLN A 796 4.39 30.44 14.84
CA GLN A 796 3.84 29.94 13.58
C GLN A 796 2.73 28.90 13.83
N GLY A 797 1.55 29.33 14.29
CA GLY A 797 0.33 28.51 14.39
C GLY A 797 0.41 27.20 15.22
N PRO A 798 -0.73 26.52 15.44
CA PRO A 798 -0.79 25.27 16.20
C PRO A 798 -0.23 24.05 15.46
N GLN A 799 -0.06 24.13 14.13
CA GLN A 799 0.33 23.02 13.25
C GLN A 799 1.85 22.75 13.24
N LEU A 800 2.68 23.68 13.71
CA LEU A 800 4.16 23.64 13.63
C LEU A 800 4.84 23.43 15.00
N ASN A 801 4.19 22.73 15.93
CA ASN A 801 4.70 22.47 17.29
C ASN A 801 5.18 23.74 18.02
N GLY A 802 4.56 24.90 17.75
CA GLY A 802 4.81 26.12 18.50
C GLY A 802 6.23 26.69 18.35
N PHE A 803 6.88 26.55 17.20
CA PHE A 803 8.15 27.24 16.90
C PHE A 803 7.97 28.75 17.13
N SER A 804 8.71 29.28 18.10
CA SER A 804 8.79 30.70 18.41
C SER A 804 10.10 31.22 17.83
N LYS A 805 10.04 32.35 17.13
CA LYS A 805 11.21 33.09 16.66
C LYS A 805 12.23 33.20 17.80
N SER A 806 13.50 32.87 17.55
CA SER A 806 14.57 33.07 18.53
C SER A 806 15.04 34.52 18.52
N THR A 807 15.67 34.96 19.62
CA THR A 807 16.23 36.32 19.69
C THR A 807 17.29 36.55 18.61
N SER A 808 18.16 35.57 18.32
CA SER A 808 19.21 35.74 17.29
C SER A 808 18.62 35.92 15.88
N GLU A 809 17.56 35.17 15.54
CA GLU A 809 16.85 35.34 14.27
C GLU A 809 16.20 36.73 14.18
N ALA A 810 15.54 37.19 15.25
CA ALA A 810 14.97 38.54 15.32
C ALA A 810 16.04 39.63 15.09
N LEU A 811 17.18 39.52 15.78
CA LEU A 811 18.31 40.45 15.62
C LEU A 811 18.90 40.41 14.21
N GLY A 812 19.01 39.23 13.61
CA GLY A 812 19.48 39.05 12.24
C GLY A 812 18.63 39.82 11.23
N ILE A 813 17.31 39.70 11.31
CA ILE A 813 16.38 40.43 10.45
C ILE A 813 16.44 41.94 10.73
N ALA A 814 16.44 42.33 12.00
CA ALA A 814 16.47 43.73 12.38
C ALA A 814 17.75 44.43 11.88
N LYS A 815 18.91 43.76 11.93
CA LYS A 815 20.17 44.26 11.35
C LYS A 815 20.05 44.53 9.84
N ILE A 816 19.38 43.64 9.10
CA ILE A 816 19.14 43.82 7.65
C ILE A 816 18.23 45.02 7.41
N LEU A 817 17.11 45.11 8.11
CA LEU A 817 16.17 46.24 7.99
C LEU A 817 16.86 47.57 8.31
N LEU A 818 17.64 47.64 9.39
CA LEU A 818 18.42 48.83 9.77
C LEU A 818 19.50 49.19 8.75
N PHE A 819 20.14 48.19 8.13
CA PHE A 819 21.10 48.40 7.05
C PHE A 819 20.44 49.04 5.83
N HIS A 820 19.20 48.63 5.52
CA HIS A 820 18.39 49.17 4.44
C HIS A 820 17.63 50.46 4.80
N GLY A 821 17.89 51.06 5.97
CA GLY A 821 17.33 52.37 6.34
C GLY A 821 16.04 52.35 7.14
N ALA A 822 15.72 51.25 7.84
CA ALA A 822 14.62 51.25 8.81
C ALA A 822 14.83 52.29 9.91
N ASP A 823 13.79 53.07 10.24
CA ASP A 823 13.84 54.04 11.34
C ASP A 823 13.77 53.31 12.69
N PRO A 824 14.84 53.32 13.51
CA PRO A 824 14.83 52.70 14.82
C PRO A 824 13.94 53.44 15.84
N ARG A 825 13.53 54.68 15.54
CA ARG A 825 12.76 55.54 16.46
C ARG A 825 11.26 55.50 16.18
N ALA A 826 10.82 54.67 15.23
CA ALA A 826 9.41 54.52 14.93
C ALA A 826 8.65 54.07 16.20
N VAL A 827 7.41 54.55 16.35
CA VAL A 827 6.55 54.24 17.50
C VAL A 827 5.19 53.79 16.99
N THR A 828 4.66 52.71 17.56
CA THR A 828 3.34 52.18 17.21
C THR A 828 2.22 52.99 17.88
N ALA A 829 0.97 52.75 17.49
CA ALA A 829 -0.20 53.44 18.04
C ALA A 829 -0.38 53.24 19.56
N GLU A 830 0.04 52.09 20.07
CA GLU A 830 0.02 51.73 21.50
C GLU A 830 1.29 52.15 22.27
N GLY A 831 2.19 52.90 21.61
CA GLY A 831 3.39 53.49 22.20
C GLY A 831 4.62 52.57 22.19
N TRP A 832 4.62 51.47 21.42
CA TRP A 832 5.75 50.55 21.41
C TRP A 832 6.88 51.12 20.57
N THR A 833 8.08 51.08 21.13
CA THR A 833 9.34 51.31 20.41
C THR A 833 9.98 49.95 20.08
N PRO A 834 10.99 49.89 19.21
CA PRO A 834 11.74 48.65 18.98
C PRO A 834 12.32 48.00 20.25
N LEU A 835 12.66 48.80 21.27
CA LEU A 835 13.10 48.29 22.57
C LEU A 835 11.96 47.60 23.36
N HIS A 836 10.72 48.09 23.26
CA HIS A 836 9.57 47.44 23.87
C HIS A 836 9.30 46.06 23.27
N CYS A 837 9.31 45.97 21.93
CA CYS A 837 9.15 44.70 21.22
C CYS A 837 10.23 43.68 21.64
N LEU A 838 11.49 44.12 21.64
CA LEU A 838 12.64 43.27 21.97
C LEU A 838 12.62 42.80 23.44
N SER A 839 12.05 43.59 24.35
CA SER A 839 11.87 43.21 25.76
C SER A 839 10.87 42.05 25.98
N LEU A 840 10.08 41.66 24.98
CA LEU A 840 9.13 40.55 25.07
C LEU A 840 9.79 39.15 25.01
N PHE A 841 11.05 39.06 24.57
CA PHE A 841 11.77 37.79 24.55
C PHE A 841 12.20 37.35 25.96
N ALA A 842 11.84 36.12 26.35
CA ALA A 842 12.18 35.57 27.66
C ALA A 842 13.67 35.20 27.80
N GLY A 843 14.30 35.66 28.89
CA GLY A 843 15.71 35.36 29.22
C GLY A 843 15.91 34.04 29.97
N ARG A 844 15.57 32.89 29.37
CA ARG A 844 15.62 31.58 30.06
C ARG A 844 17.04 31.01 30.27
N LYS A 845 18.08 31.55 29.62
CA LYS A 845 19.49 31.12 29.72
C LYS A 845 20.44 32.35 29.69
N LYS A 846 21.71 32.10 30.07
CA LYS A 846 22.92 32.95 30.17
C LYS A 846 22.90 34.29 29.41
N GLU A 847 23.67 35.26 29.91
CA GLU A 847 23.85 36.58 29.28
C GLU A 847 24.00 36.52 27.75
N ASN A 848 23.15 37.27 27.05
CA ASN A 848 23.16 37.39 25.60
C ASN A 848 23.93 38.65 25.19
N ALA A 849 25.22 38.50 24.92
CA ALA A 849 26.10 39.59 24.51
C ALA A 849 25.68 40.21 23.16
N GLU A 850 25.12 39.42 22.24
CA GLU A 850 24.62 39.92 20.96
C GLU A 850 23.43 40.86 21.16
N LEU A 851 22.52 40.51 22.08
CA LEU A 851 21.40 41.35 22.46
C LEU A 851 21.86 42.67 23.09
N ALA A 852 22.79 42.62 24.04
CA ALA A 852 23.32 43.82 24.69
C ALA A 852 23.95 44.80 23.67
N GLN A 853 24.85 44.30 22.81
CA GLN A 853 25.45 45.12 21.75
C GLN A 853 24.42 45.71 20.78
N PHE A 854 23.35 44.97 20.49
CA PHE A 854 22.28 45.46 19.63
C PHE A 854 21.46 46.57 20.30
N VAL A 855 21.17 46.42 21.60
CA VAL A 855 20.50 47.44 22.41
C VAL A 855 21.35 48.70 22.48
N ASP A 856 22.65 48.58 22.73
CA ASP A 856 23.59 49.71 22.70
C ASP A 856 23.49 50.45 21.37
N ASN A 857 23.51 49.73 20.25
CA ASN A 857 23.40 50.31 18.92
C ASN A 857 22.08 51.06 18.72
N MET A 858 20.95 50.49 19.17
CA MET A 858 19.64 51.15 19.11
C MET A 858 19.62 52.43 19.95
N ILE A 859 20.17 52.42 21.15
CA ILE A 859 20.22 53.60 22.03
C ILE A 859 21.07 54.71 21.40
N HIS A 860 22.24 54.37 20.83
CA HIS A 860 23.08 55.32 20.10
C HIS A 860 22.38 55.90 18.85
N ARG A 861 21.44 55.16 18.25
CA ARG A 861 20.57 55.64 17.17
C ARG A 861 19.39 56.49 17.65
N GLY A 862 19.31 56.79 18.95
CA GLY A 862 18.36 57.73 19.54
C GLY A 862 17.00 57.13 19.89
N VAL A 863 16.92 55.82 20.17
CA VAL A 863 15.69 55.20 20.67
C VAL A 863 15.49 55.57 22.13
N ASP A 864 14.30 56.09 22.46
CA ASP A 864 13.96 56.51 23.82
C ASP A 864 13.81 55.29 24.76
N ILE A 865 14.70 55.22 25.75
CA ILE A 865 14.73 54.18 26.79
C ILE A 865 13.65 54.37 27.87
N HIS A 866 13.00 55.54 27.93
CA HIS A 866 11.96 55.88 28.90
C HIS A 866 10.56 55.99 28.28
N ALA A 867 10.43 55.71 26.98
CA ALA A 867 9.16 55.77 26.28
C ALA A 867 8.10 54.90 27.00
N ARG A 868 6.85 55.37 27.00
CA ARG A 868 5.74 54.73 27.72
C ARG A 868 4.80 54.05 26.73
N ALA A 869 4.55 52.78 26.98
CA ALA A 869 3.75 51.89 26.15
C ALA A 869 2.61 51.23 26.94
N THR A 870 1.63 50.72 26.18
CA THR A 870 0.58 49.81 26.68
C THR A 870 1.13 48.39 26.72
N PHE A 871 1.02 47.70 27.86
CA PHE A 871 1.47 46.33 28.03
C PHE A 871 0.28 45.36 28.01
N LEU A 872 0.41 44.27 27.25
CA LEU A 872 -0.57 43.20 27.13
C LEU A 872 -0.05 41.94 27.84
N PHE A 873 -0.88 41.35 28.69
CA PHE A 873 -0.62 40.02 29.28
C PHE A 873 -1.88 39.15 29.25
N TRP A 874 -1.73 37.84 29.39
CA TRP A 874 -2.80 36.87 29.17
C TRP A 874 -3.08 36.05 30.44
N ASN A 875 -4.35 36.00 30.87
CA ASN A 875 -4.93 35.28 32.02
C ASN A 875 -4.46 35.64 33.47
N GLU A 876 -5.37 35.48 34.44
CA GLU A 876 -5.13 35.69 35.89
C GLU A 876 -4.51 34.46 36.62
N LEU A 877 -4.45 33.29 35.97
CA LEU A 877 -4.07 32.00 36.59
C LEU A 877 -2.66 31.47 36.24
N GLY A 878 -1.82 32.22 35.52
CA GLY A 878 -0.37 32.00 35.45
C GLY A 878 0.19 30.71 34.81
N ASP A 879 -0.62 29.68 34.53
CA ASP A 879 -0.09 28.33 34.30
C ASP A 879 0.45 28.00 32.88
N VAL A 880 0.50 28.94 31.92
CA VAL A 880 1.02 28.65 30.57
C VAL A 880 1.70 29.88 29.95
N GLU A 881 2.87 29.70 29.30
CA GLU A 881 3.39 30.66 28.31
C GLU A 881 2.23 31.19 27.43
N PRO A 882 2.21 32.48 27.05
CA PRO A 882 1.21 32.99 26.12
C PRO A 882 1.09 32.05 24.91
N LYS A 883 -0.09 31.42 24.79
CA LYS A 883 -0.39 30.49 23.68
C LYS A 883 -0.24 31.20 22.34
N TYR A 884 -0.34 32.54 22.34
CA TYR A 884 -0.16 33.44 21.20
C TYR A 884 0.56 34.73 21.62
N TYR A 885 1.62 35.11 20.90
CA TYR A 885 2.13 36.48 20.90
C TYR A 885 1.52 37.19 19.69
N CYS A 886 0.75 38.25 19.94
CA CYS A 886 0.15 39.07 18.89
C CYS A 886 1.18 40.07 18.34
N TRP A 887 1.07 40.41 17.05
CA TRP A 887 1.88 41.43 16.39
C TRP A 887 1.04 42.20 15.37
N GLY A 888 1.47 43.42 15.00
CA GLY A 888 0.78 44.19 13.97
C GLY A 888 -0.64 44.58 14.36
N HIS A 889 -1.62 44.26 13.51
CA HIS A 889 -3.02 44.61 13.72
C HIS A 889 -3.64 43.94 14.96
N GLU A 890 -3.27 42.69 15.23
CA GLU A 890 -3.79 41.84 16.31
C GLU A 890 -3.62 42.48 17.71
N VAL A 891 -2.57 43.30 17.88
CA VAL A 891 -2.24 43.96 19.14
C VAL A 891 -3.34 44.96 19.51
N GLN A 892 -3.77 45.79 18.56
CA GLN A 892 -4.80 46.80 18.86
C GLN A 892 -6.19 46.19 18.96
N GLU A 893 -6.48 45.12 18.21
CA GLU A 893 -7.73 44.38 18.37
C GLU A 893 -7.84 43.78 19.78
N SER A 894 -6.76 43.17 20.28
CA SER A 894 -6.69 42.65 21.65
C SER A 894 -6.84 43.74 22.71
N ILE A 895 -6.39 44.98 22.43
CA ILE A 895 -6.59 46.14 23.32
C ILE A 895 -8.04 46.63 23.29
N ARG A 896 -8.69 46.64 22.11
CA ARG A 896 -10.06 47.14 21.92
C ARG A 896 -11.11 46.23 22.52
N ASP A 897 -10.89 44.91 22.46
CA ASP A 897 -11.77 43.90 23.06
C ASP A 897 -10.97 42.92 23.96
N PRO A 898 -10.64 43.34 25.20
CA PRO A 898 -9.88 42.52 26.13
C PRO A 898 -10.66 41.31 26.63
N GLU A 899 -11.99 41.41 26.71
CA GLU A 899 -12.87 40.33 27.22
C GLU A 899 -12.90 39.15 26.26
N SER A 900 -13.06 39.41 24.95
CA SER A 900 -13.06 38.34 23.94
C SER A 900 -11.68 37.73 23.71
N SER A 901 -10.62 38.52 23.85
CA SER A 901 -9.24 38.07 23.66
C SER A 901 -8.63 37.38 24.89
N GLY A 902 -9.18 37.62 26.09
CA GLY A 902 -8.58 37.19 27.36
C GLY A 902 -7.32 37.99 27.73
N ALA A 903 -7.10 39.13 27.07
CA ALA A 903 -6.00 40.03 27.35
C ALA A 903 -6.31 40.90 28.57
N ILE A 904 -5.28 41.19 29.36
CA ILE A 904 -5.35 42.19 30.42
C ILE A 904 -4.42 43.34 30.04
N VAL A 905 -5.00 44.53 29.96
CA VAL A 905 -4.34 45.75 29.47
C VAL A 905 -3.75 46.56 30.63
N ARG A 906 -2.49 46.97 30.52
CA ARG A 906 -1.79 47.84 31.49
C ARG A 906 -1.17 49.03 30.76
N PHE A 907 -1.14 50.18 31.41
CA PHE A 907 -0.62 51.42 30.80
C PHE A 907 0.64 51.92 31.51
N GLY A 908 1.45 52.69 30.78
CA GLY A 908 2.60 53.41 31.35
C GLY A 908 3.83 52.54 31.59
N TYR A 909 3.99 51.44 30.86
CA TYR A 909 5.17 50.57 30.99
C TYR A 909 6.30 51.12 30.12
N ASN A 910 7.55 51.02 30.57
CA ASN A 910 8.73 51.39 29.78
C ASN A 910 9.47 50.10 29.37
N PRO A 911 10.51 50.16 28.53
CA PRO A 911 11.25 48.96 28.12
C PRO A 911 11.81 48.15 29.29
N LEU A 912 12.21 48.81 30.39
CA LEU A 912 12.70 48.16 31.61
C LEU A 912 11.58 47.39 32.34
N HIS A 913 10.37 47.94 32.40
CA HIS A 913 9.19 47.25 32.93
C HIS A 913 8.83 46.00 32.10
N PHE A 914 8.90 46.08 30.77
CA PHE A 914 8.67 44.91 29.90
C PHE A 914 9.74 43.82 30.14
N ALA A 915 11.02 44.22 30.22
CA ALA A 915 12.14 43.31 30.46
C ALA A 915 12.04 42.64 31.84
N ALA A 916 11.62 43.40 32.87
CA ALA A 916 11.37 42.88 34.21
C ALA A 916 10.22 41.86 34.23
N ALA A 917 9.14 42.10 33.48
CA ALA A 917 8.00 41.18 33.38
C ALA A 917 8.39 39.85 32.70
N HIS A 918 9.18 39.89 31.63
CA HIS A 918 9.59 38.71 30.86
C HIS A 918 10.91 38.06 31.34
N GLY A 919 11.54 38.61 32.38
CA GLY A 919 12.80 38.09 32.92
C GLY A 919 14.01 38.22 31.97
N SER A 920 14.02 39.24 31.11
CA SER A 920 15.11 39.47 30.16
C SER A 920 16.28 40.21 30.82
N ILE A 921 17.16 39.46 31.50
CA ILE A 921 18.26 40.01 32.31
C ILE A 921 19.21 40.85 31.46
N SER A 922 19.63 40.37 30.27
CA SER A 922 20.55 41.13 29.41
C SER A 922 19.95 42.43 28.89
N MET A 923 18.66 42.44 28.58
CA MET A 923 17.95 43.67 28.21
C MET A 923 17.92 44.66 29.37
N ALA A 924 17.56 44.19 30.57
CA ALA A 924 17.54 45.04 31.76
C ALA A 924 18.92 45.62 32.10
N LYS A 925 19.99 44.82 32.04
CA LYS A 925 21.38 45.29 32.25
C LYS A 925 21.75 46.39 31.26
N ALA A 926 21.57 46.16 29.96
CA ALA A 926 21.91 47.15 28.95
C ALA A 926 21.12 48.45 29.14
N LEU A 927 19.81 48.37 29.42
CA LEU A 927 19.01 49.56 29.71
C LEU A 927 19.53 50.35 30.93
N LEU A 928 19.87 49.67 32.02
CA LEU A 928 20.38 50.29 33.24
C LEU A 928 21.76 50.93 33.03
N GLU A 929 22.66 50.29 32.29
CA GLU A 929 23.98 50.83 31.94
C GLU A 929 23.90 52.14 31.14
N HIS A 930 22.82 52.33 30.37
CA HIS A 930 22.52 53.56 29.63
C HIS A 930 21.59 54.53 30.37
N GLY A 931 21.39 54.34 31.69
CA GLY A 931 20.68 55.29 32.54
C GLY A 931 19.17 55.12 32.63
N ALA A 932 18.63 53.93 32.33
CA ALA A 932 17.22 53.65 32.60
C ALA A 932 16.94 53.73 34.11
N ASP A 933 15.92 54.52 34.50
CA ASP A 933 15.55 54.72 35.90
C ASP A 933 14.88 53.45 36.48
N PRO A 934 15.50 52.75 37.45
CA PRO A 934 14.93 51.55 38.07
C PRO A 934 13.77 51.84 39.04
N LEU A 935 13.64 53.09 39.51
CA LEU A 935 12.60 53.56 40.45
C LEU A 935 11.36 54.12 39.74
N CYS A 936 11.45 54.29 38.42
CA CYS A 936 10.36 54.70 37.57
C CYS A 936 9.11 53.84 37.81
N LYS A 937 7.94 54.48 37.98
CA LYS A 937 6.66 53.81 38.27
C LYS A 937 5.80 53.69 37.02
N ASP A 938 5.07 52.57 36.91
CA ASP A 938 3.97 52.40 35.95
C ASP A 938 2.72 53.21 36.36
N ALA A 939 1.65 53.16 35.55
CA ALA A 939 0.40 53.89 35.85
C ALA A 939 -0.33 53.41 37.12
N ARG A 940 0.08 52.28 37.72
CA ARG A 940 -0.45 51.73 38.98
C ARG A 940 0.52 51.92 40.14
N GLY A 941 1.62 52.65 39.94
CA GLY A 941 2.63 52.92 40.98
C GLY A 941 3.63 51.79 41.21
N ASN A 942 3.69 50.77 40.36
CA ASN A 942 4.64 49.66 40.48
C ASN A 942 5.96 50.01 39.80
N THR A 943 7.08 49.68 40.46
CA THR A 943 8.42 49.74 39.88
C THR A 943 8.76 48.45 39.14
N ALA A 944 9.83 48.46 38.34
CA ALA A 944 10.36 47.26 37.68
C ALA A 944 10.64 46.12 38.67
N ILE A 945 11.16 46.41 39.87
CA ILE A 945 11.38 45.43 40.94
C ILE A 945 10.06 44.73 41.32
N LYS A 946 9.00 45.52 41.55
CA LYS A 946 7.68 45.00 41.95
C LYS A 946 7.00 44.21 40.83
N ILE A 947 7.25 44.58 39.58
CA ILE A 947 6.77 43.84 38.40
C ILE A 947 7.50 42.50 38.28
N ALA A 948 8.83 42.47 38.38
CA ALA A 948 9.59 41.22 38.34
C ALA A 948 9.22 40.26 39.48
N ALA A 949 9.04 40.78 40.71
CA ALA A 949 8.68 39.98 41.87
C ALA A 949 7.31 39.29 41.74
N ASN A 950 6.37 39.93 41.05
CA ASN A 950 4.98 39.48 40.91
C ASN A 950 4.64 38.95 39.51
N SER A 951 5.64 38.78 38.63
CA SER A 951 5.38 38.30 37.27
C SER A 951 5.08 36.81 37.27
N LEU A 952 3.87 36.46 36.81
CA LEU A 952 3.44 35.07 36.64
C LEU A 952 4.27 34.33 35.59
N LEU A 953 4.81 35.04 34.60
CA LEU A 953 5.69 34.48 33.56
C LEU A 953 7.00 33.92 34.13
N LEU A 954 7.34 34.26 35.37
CA LEU A 954 8.53 33.80 36.08
C LEU A 954 8.21 32.79 37.19
N ASP A 955 6.96 32.30 37.31
CA ASP A 955 6.57 31.30 38.31
C ASP A 955 7.33 29.98 38.08
N ASP A 956 7.46 29.57 36.81
CA ASP A 956 8.21 28.37 36.40
C ASP A 956 9.74 28.52 36.47
N CYS A 957 10.27 29.73 36.74
CA CYS A 957 11.70 30.04 36.69
C CYS A 957 12.15 30.93 37.88
N PRO A 958 12.10 30.42 39.12
CA PRO A 958 12.38 31.20 40.33
C PRO A 958 13.81 31.76 40.38
N SER A 959 14.78 31.08 39.76
CA SER A 959 16.17 31.55 39.67
C SER A 959 16.31 32.83 38.81
N VAL A 960 15.57 32.92 37.70
CA VAL A 960 15.55 34.12 36.84
C VAL A 960 14.87 35.28 37.57
N ARG A 961 13.78 35.01 38.31
CA ARG A 961 13.13 36.02 39.15
C ARG A 961 14.09 36.60 40.18
N GLN A 962 14.78 35.75 40.93
CA GLN A 962 15.73 36.20 41.95
C GLN A 962 16.88 37.02 41.33
N ALA A 963 17.43 36.58 40.20
CA ALA A 963 18.49 37.30 39.51
C ALA A 963 18.03 38.68 39.00
N MET A 964 16.83 38.76 38.43
CA MET A 964 16.25 40.02 37.94
C MET A 964 15.96 40.99 39.10
N VAL A 965 15.33 40.52 40.18
CA VAL A 965 15.05 41.33 41.36
C VAL A 965 16.34 41.84 42.00
N LYS A 966 17.37 40.99 42.10
CA LYS A 966 18.69 41.39 42.62
C LYS A 966 19.33 42.47 41.75
N LEU A 967 19.36 42.28 40.43
CA LEU A 967 19.91 43.26 39.49
C LEU A 967 19.23 44.63 39.63
N LEU A 968 17.90 44.65 39.68
CA LEU A 968 17.13 45.88 39.78
C LEU A 968 17.29 46.55 41.15
N ALA A 969 17.44 45.78 42.23
CA ALA A 969 17.70 46.31 43.57
C ALA A 969 19.10 46.95 43.66
N GLU A 970 20.14 46.26 43.16
CA GLU A 970 21.50 46.81 43.10
C GLU A 970 21.56 48.10 42.28
N ALA A 971 20.86 48.14 41.15
CA ALA A 971 20.77 49.35 40.33
C ALA A 971 19.98 50.48 41.02
N ALA A 972 18.92 50.16 41.77
CA ALA A 972 18.19 51.16 42.54
C ALA A 972 19.02 51.76 43.67
N ASP A 973 19.80 50.95 44.38
CA ASP A 973 20.72 51.42 45.42
C ASP A 973 21.81 52.32 44.82
N LEU A 974 22.39 51.93 43.68
CA LEU A 974 23.36 52.72 42.93
C LEU A 974 22.79 54.03 42.36
N TYR A 975 21.49 54.05 42.05
CA TYR A 975 20.80 55.25 41.54
C TYR A 975 20.46 56.25 42.65
N LEU A 976 20.27 55.77 43.89
CA LEU A 976 19.98 56.60 45.07
C LEU A 976 21.25 57.11 45.75
N SER A 977 22.38 56.42 45.58
CA SER A 977 23.72 56.83 46.02
C SER A 977 24.33 57.86 45.09
#